data_AF-A0A084SX64-F1
#
_entry.id   AF-A0A084SX64-F1
#
_cell.length_a   1.000
_cell.length_b   1.000
_cell.length_c   1.000
_cell.angle_alpha   90.00
_cell.angle_beta   90.00
_cell.angle_gamma   90.00
#
_symmetry.space_group_name_H-M   'P 1'
#
loop_
_entity.id
_entity.type
_entity.pdbx_description
1 polymer ?
#
loop_
_entity_poly.entity_id
_entity_poly.type
_entity_poly.pdbx_seq_one_letter_code
_entity_poly.pdbx_strand_id
1 'polypeptide(L)'
;MRRTTGLLPLCLTLWLAAPALARDLVELPAGRVYSVKVDADVRTLWIALAAPPGGTLEGLDVGQKPIDVGLGDWHDNSLREAFTATLSESAPGQHPGISLKVELAKLPQPGTYDVQLSLRQGQEQQFLKLQVLVPEARLRAQATPLVERVIGLFNGREDTPGLFTLSETSGRSRVTNLSIQPVTAATSGDTTITGNLRFDTVPGTPLVPVVIPPGGSADIPYKASGDFPVGTAKGTVELLSPQLQTPLTVTYEVRTRRTVLWVPLLLVLGLLTGYLLRTWLKYQVELNEKRVAAEALRLKLEEERRLRPDPLYLASLAEVDAPLAQLQTLDVKGLSEQLPQVEQRFEAARAEFDKRQTEAQVRLAEAEQLLSVAWSLPASTQEAMGKAREALGASRKLLESNSVAVADQQLKSQLASLAQELREKLRTWRGAVDTQLARFDDAPLPLREEDQKTLSTQIEHLHDALRQIPLDAAQLELRAVLSGAHDARTMLINTEPQLRAQLLRILYGVRDVFDAGGVPLGGLEQELQEWSRPRNGTVEDELAWLIDRSRPLERVLKQVTVARLGGTPDEATRELIDQRRYVDLAALVVQRQQAEAPRGSPILESFSEPFSAPHDTPPPAAGMALPTVPAIPLVRFPESPRGLLGALPEALSRLLERVRQPAAPVSPAVGHALAFKALLRARAARTFIAGIGILAVGSFLFAEKFTGTAQDMAAVFVWGFTIDVSVDALVDVLSKGLKQA
;
A
#
# COMPACT_ATOMS: atom_id res chain seq x y z
N MET A 1 -40.05 -72.42 -63.58
CA MET A 1 -41.01 -73.16 -62.73
C MET A 1 -42.41 -72.59 -62.97
N ARG A 2 -43.34 -73.44 -63.42
CA ARG A 2 -44.83 -73.34 -63.40
C ARG A 2 -45.48 -72.18 -64.19
N ARG A 3 -46.51 -72.32 -65.04
CA ARG A 3 -47.44 -73.37 -65.53
C ARG A 3 -48.11 -72.75 -66.79
N THR A 4 -48.16 -73.37 -67.99
CA THR A 4 -49.28 -74.18 -68.57
C THR A 4 -50.69 -73.62 -68.25
N THR A 5 -51.63 -73.37 -69.16
CA THR A 5 -52.25 -74.23 -70.20
C THR A 5 -53.36 -73.45 -70.92
N GLY A 6 -53.74 -73.79 -72.16
CA GLY A 6 -55.02 -73.37 -72.77
C GLY A 6 -55.09 -73.36 -74.30
N LEU A 7 -55.28 -74.53 -74.91
CA LEU A 7 -55.60 -74.76 -76.33
C LEU A 7 -57.12 -74.70 -76.57
N LEU A 8 -57.58 -74.01 -77.62
CA LEU A 8 -58.66 -74.49 -78.51
C LEU A 8 -58.73 -73.66 -79.82
N PRO A 9 -58.80 -74.31 -80.99
CA PRO A 9 -58.79 -73.66 -82.30
C PRO A 9 -60.20 -73.46 -82.88
N LEU A 10 -60.39 -72.43 -83.70
CA LEU A 10 -61.50 -72.39 -84.65
C LEU A 10 -61.09 -71.61 -85.90
N CYS A 11 -61.05 -72.32 -87.02
CA CYS A 11 -60.87 -71.79 -88.36
C CYS A 11 -62.05 -70.90 -88.75
N LEU A 12 -61.80 -69.74 -89.35
CA LEU A 12 -62.60 -69.28 -90.48
C LEU A 12 -61.83 -68.27 -91.35
N THR A 13 -61.85 -68.57 -92.64
CA THR A 13 -61.27 -67.90 -93.80
C THR A 13 -61.53 -66.39 -93.90
N LEU A 14 -60.48 -65.60 -94.13
CA LEU A 14 -60.57 -64.27 -94.73
C LEU A 14 -59.44 -64.10 -95.75
N TRP A 15 -59.86 -63.69 -96.94
CA TRP A 15 -59.09 -63.52 -98.16
C TRP A 15 -57.78 -62.73 -98.00
N LEU A 16 -56.75 -63.22 -98.70
CA LEU A 16 -55.56 -62.46 -99.07
C LEU A 16 -55.95 -61.31 -100.02
N ALA A 17 -56.00 -60.08 -99.50
CA ALA A 17 -55.61 -58.94 -100.29
C ALA A 17 -54.10 -58.78 -100.11
N ALA A 18 -53.30 -59.10 -101.13
CA ALA A 18 -51.92 -58.65 -101.16
C ALA A 18 -51.97 -57.12 -101.04
N PRO A 19 -51.38 -56.49 -100.00
CA PRO A 19 -51.27 -55.04 -100.00
C PRO A 19 -50.49 -54.70 -101.27
N ALA A 20 -51.06 -53.85 -102.12
CA ALA A 20 -50.28 -53.21 -103.16
C ALA A 20 -49.06 -52.61 -102.45
N LEU A 21 -47.87 -53.14 -102.76
CA LEU A 21 -46.61 -52.62 -102.22
C LEU A 21 -46.53 -51.17 -102.67
N ALA A 22 -46.90 -50.26 -101.76
CA ALA A 22 -46.75 -48.84 -101.97
C ALA A 22 -45.26 -48.62 -102.27
N ARG A 23 -44.95 -48.16 -103.48
CA ARG A 23 -43.58 -47.81 -103.84
C ARG A 23 -43.15 -46.67 -102.93
N ASP A 24 -41.99 -46.81 -102.30
CA ASP A 24 -41.37 -45.70 -101.61
C ASP A 24 -41.05 -44.62 -102.66
N LEU A 25 -41.37 -43.35 -102.37
CA LEU A 25 -41.10 -42.23 -103.26
C LEU A 25 -39.65 -41.75 -103.13
N VAL A 26 -39.06 -41.91 -101.94
CA VAL A 26 -37.68 -41.50 -101.62
C VAL A 26 -36.97 -42.48 -100.69
N GLU A 27 -35.64 -42.55 -100.82
CA GLU A 27 -34.72 -43.19 -99.89
C GLU A 27 -33.86 -42.15 -99.15
N LEU A 28 -33.51 -42.43 -97.89
CA LEU A 28 -32.67 -41.57 -97.05
C LEU A 28 -31.25 -42.14 -96.90
N PRO A 29 -30.27 -41.72 -97.72
CA PRO A 29 -28.93 -42.31 -97.71
C PRO A 29 -28.15 -42.05 -96.41
N ALA A 30 -28.48 -40.96 -95.69
CA ALA A 30 -27.80 -40.57 -94.45
C ALA A 30 -28.44 -41.18 -93.17
N GLY A 31 -29.41 -42.08 -93.32
CA GLY A 31 -30.19 -42.61 -92.19
C GLY A 31 -31.32 -41.67 -91.75
N ARG A 32 -31.88 -41.92 -90.58
CA ARG A 32 -33.07 -41.20 -90.07
C ARG A 32 -32.78 -40.26 -88.90
N VAL A 33 -31.55 -40.21 -88.39
CA VAL A 33 -31.20 -39.45 -87.18
C VAL A 33 -30.29 -38.27 -87.52
N TYR A 34 -30.71 -37.06 -87.15
CA TYR A 34 -30.01 -35.82 -87.44
C TYR A 34 -29.79 -35.01 -86.16
N SER A 35 -28.55 -34.61 -85.87
CA SER A 35 -28.24 -33.79 -84.68
C SER A 35 -28.17 -32.31 -85.04
N VAL A 36 -28.86 -31.47 -84.26
CA VAL A 36 -28.79 -30.02 -84.39
C VAL A 36 -27.66 -29.48 -83.51
N LYS A 37 -26.83 -28.57 -84.03
CA LYS A 37 -25.98 -27.71 -83.19
C LYS A 37 -26.80 -26.45 -82.84
N VAL A 38 -27.03 -26.21 -81.56
CA VAL A 38 -27.95 -25.16 -81.08
C VAL A 38 -27.13 -23.90 -80.76
N ASP A 39 -26.62 -23.21 -81.77
CA ASP A 39 -25.86 -21.96 -81.66
C ASP A 39 -26.62 -20.72 -82.16
N ALA A 40 -27.83 -20.89 -82.71
CA ALA A 40 -28.75 -19.81 -83.09
C ALA A 40 -30.21 -20.19 -82.80
N ASP A 41 -31.14 -19.24 -82.86
CA ASP A 41 -32.59 -19.47 -82.62
C ASP A 41 -33.24 -20.33 -83.71
N VAL A 42 -32.67 -20.29 -84.90
CA VAL A 42 -33.14 -21.02 -86.08
C VAL A 42 -31.97 -21.78 -86.69
N ARG A 43 -32.19 -23.06 -86.95
CA ARG A 43 -31.22 -23.92 -87.64
C ARG A 43 -31.89 -24.69 -88.75
N THR A 44 -31.22 -24.79 -89.88
CA THR A 44 -31.70 -25.54 -91.04
C THR A 44 -30.89 -26.81 -91.15
N LEU A 45 -31.57 -27.95 -91.08
CA LEU A 45 -31.01 -29.27 -91.34
C LEU A 45 -31.21 -29.63 -92.80
N TRP A 46 -30.15 -30.14 -93.44
CA TRP A 46 -30.24 -30.64 -94.81
C TRP A 46 -30.40 -32.15 -94.80
N ILE A 47 -31.48 -32.64 -95.43
CA ILE A 47 -31.83 -34.05 -95.51
C ILE A 47 -31.78 -34.44 -96.99
N ALA A 48 -30.70 -35.11 -97.40
CA ALA A 48 -30.55 -35.57 -98.77
C ALA A 48 -31.60 -36.64 -99.11
N LEU A 49 -32.22 -36.52 -100.29
CA LEU A 49 -33.14 -37.51 -100.82
C LEU A 49 -32.48 -38.24 -101.99
N ALA A 50 -32.69 -39.55 -102.06
CA ALA A 50 -32.34 -40.36 -103.23
C ALA A 50 -33.64 -40.90 -103.87
N ALA A 51 -33.70 -40.88 -105.20
CA ALA A 51 -34.76 -41.59 -105.90
C ALA A 51 -34.55 -43.11 -105.69
N PRO A 52 -35.61 -43.88 -105.40
CA PRO A 52 -35.51 -45.33 -105.40
C PRO A 52 -35.14 -45.83 -106.81
N PRO A 53 -34.60 -47.06 -106.94
CA PRO A 53 -34.15 -47.60 -108.23
C PRO A 53 -35.25 -47.54 -109.30
N GLY A 54 -35.06 -46.69 -110.33
CA GLY A 54 -36.02 -46.49 -111.43
C GLY A 54 -37.09 -45.40 -111.20
N GLY A 55 -37.05 -44.69 -110.07
CA GLY A 55 -37.89 -43.52 -109.79
C GLY A 55 -37.24 -42.19 -110.20
N THR A 56 -38.04 -41.12 -110.29
CA THR A 56 -37.58 -39.74 -110.43
C THR A 56 -38.08 -38.92 -109.24
N LEU A 57 -37.36 -37.87 -108.85
CA LEU A 57 -37.79 -36.91 -107.83
C LEU A 57 -38.57 -35.72 -108.44
N GLU A 58 -38.73 -35.69 -109.77
CA GLU A 58 -39.48 -34.63 -110.46
C GLU A 58 -40.96 -34.66 -110.06
N GLY A 59 -41.50 -33.49 -109.69
CA GLY A 59 -42.87 -33.36 -109.22
C GLY A 59 -43.11 -33.81 -107.78
N LEU A 60 -42.05 -34.08 -107.01
CA LEU A 60 -42.16 -34.31 -105.57
C LEU A 60 -42.50 -32.99 -104.86
N ASP A 61 -43.51 -33.03 -103.99
CA ASP A 61 -43.88 -31.94 -103.09
C ASP A 61 -43.76 -32.40 -101.63
N VAL A 62 -43.28 -31.53 -100.76
CA VAL A 62 -43.18 -31.78 -99.32
C VAL A 62 -44.14 -30.87 -98.58
N GLY A 63 -44.96 -31.47 -97.70
CA GLY A 63 -45.82 -30.69 -96.83
C GLY A 63 -44.99 -29.70 -96.00
N GLN A 64 -45.28 -28.40 -96.15
CA GLN A 64 -44.49 -27.35 -95.50
C GLN A 64 -44.39 -27.49 -93.98
N LYS A 65 -45.45 -28.03 -93.36
CA LYS A 65 -45.49 -28.38 -91.94
C LYS A 65 -45.49 -29.90 -91.79
N PRO A 66 -44.77 -30.45 -90.79
CA PRO A 66 -44.90 -31.86 -90.45
C PRO A 66 -46.35 -32.21 -90.14
N ILE A 67 -46.70 -33.47 -90.39
CA ILE A 67 -48.01 -34.03 -90.02
C ILE A 67 -48.07 -34.21 -88.51
N ASP A 68 -46.97 -34.68 -87.95
CA ASP A 68 -46.83 -35.00 -86.55
C ASP A 68 -45.39 -34.76 -86.11
N VAL A 69 -45.23 -34.31 -84.87
CA VAL A 69 -43.93 -34.17 -84.20
C VAL A 69 -44.09 -34.68 -82.79
N GLY A 70 -43.41 -35.78 -82.47
CA GLY A 70 -43.38 -36.40 -81.15
C GLY A 70 -42.08 -36.12 -80.41
N LEU A 71 -42.15 -36.03 -79.08
CA LEU A 71 -41.00 -36.10 -78.17
C LEU A 71 -41.24 -37.24 -77.19
N GLY A 72 -40.73 -38.43 -77.51
CA GLY A 72 -41.13 -39.67 -76.84
C GLY A 72 -42.62 -39.95 -77.09
N ASP A 73 -43.40 -40.17 -76.04
CA ASP A 73 -44.85 -40.38 -76.14
C ASP A 73 -45.66 -39.08 -76.26
N TRP A 74 -45.02 -37.91 -76.17
CA TRP A 74 -45.70 -36.62 -76.20
C TRP A 74 -45.82 -36.07 -77.62
N HIS A 75 -47.05 -35.99 -78.12
CA HIS A 75 -47.40 -35.43 -79.43
C HIS A 75 -48.28 -34.19 -79.23
N ASP A 76 -47.82 -33.02 -79.68
CA ASP A 76 -48.54 -31.75 -79.54
C ASP A 76 -48.46 -30.95 -80.84
N ASN A 77 -49.56 -30.30 -81.21
CA ASN A 77 -49.61 -29.46 -82.41
C ASN A 77 -48.63 -28.28 -82.34
N SER A 78 -48.30 -27.78 -81.14
CA SER A 78 -47.31 -26.71 -80.94
C SER A 78 -45.90 -27.13 -81.35
N LEU A 79 -45.52 -28.40 -81.16
CA LEU A 79 -44.23 -28.93 -81.63
C LEU A 79 -44.11 -28.85 -83.15
N ARG A 80 -45.20 -29.05 -83.88
CA ARG A 80 -45.21 -28.95 -85.34
C ARG A 80 -44.87 -27.55 -85.83
N GLU A 81 -45.17 -26.51 -85.05
CA GLU A 81 -44.86 -25.12 -85.40
C GLU A 81 -43.37 -24.78 -85.28
N ALA A 82 -42.60 -25.61 -84.60
CA ALA A 82 -41.14 -25.48 -84.50
C ALA A 82 -40.41 -26.00 -85.74
N PHE A 83 -41.09 -26.74 -86.62
CA PHE A 83 -40.47 -27.36 -87.79
C PHE A 83 -41.15 -26.89 -89.07
N THR A 84 -40.35 -26.49 -90.06
CA THR A 84 -40.84 -26.17 -91.41
C THR A 84 -39.95 -26.89 -92.41
N ALA A 85 -40.56 -27.68 -93.28
CA ALA A 85 -39.87 -28.42 -94.32
C ALA A 85 -40.09 -27.72 -95.66
N THR A 86 -39.03 -27.47 -96.42
CA THR A 86 -39.15 -27.04 -97.82
C THR A 86 -38.30 -27.93 -98.69
N LEU A 87 -38.85 -28.30 -99.85
CA LEU A 87 -38.02 -28.92 -100.88
C LEU A 87 -37.15 -27.81 -101.44
N SER A 88 -35.83 -28.00 -101.37
CA SER A 88 -34.92 -27.08 -102.02
C SER A 88 -34.26 -27.82 -103.16
N GLU A 89 -34.34 -27.23 -104.34
CA GLU A 89 -33.39 -27.54 -105.39
C GLU A 89 -32.02 -27.06 -104.88
N SER A 90 -31.07 -27.97 -104.88
CA SER A 90 -29.80 -27.86 -104.22
C SER A 90 -29.00 -26.60 -104.55
N ALA A 91 -28.15 -26.18 -103.61
CA ALA A 91 -26.98 -25.39 -103.96
C ALA A 91 -26.13 -26.15 -105.01
N PRO A 92 -25.37 -25.45 -105.89
CA PRO A 92 -24.59 -26.10 -106.94
C PRO A 92 -23.71 -27.23 -106.38
N GLY A 93 -23.98 -28.48 -106.79
CA GLY A 93 -23.23 -29.67 -106.37
C GLY A 93 -23.86 -30.53 -105.25
N GLN A 94 -25.06 -30.23 -104.75
CA GLN A 94 -25.77 -31.11 -103.80
C GLN A 94 -26.93 -31.88 -104.48
N HIS A 95 -27.28 -33.07 -103.98
CA HIS A 95 -28.47 -33.81 -104.42
C HIS A 95 -29.75 -33.16 -103.87
N PRO A 96 -30.88 -33.16 -104.62
CA PRO A 96 -32.14 -32.59 -104.15
C PRO A 96 -32.51 -33.12 -102.75
N GLY A 97 -33.01 -32.23 -101.90
CA GLY A 97 -33.19 -32.54 -100.48
C GLY A 97 -34.25 -31.72 -99.79
N ILE A 98 -34.58 -32.14 -98.56
CA ILE A 98 -35.48 -31.41 -97.67
C ILE A 98 -34.64 -30.49 -96.79
N SER A 99 -34.94 -29.21 -96.86
CA SER A 99 -34.46 -28.18 -95.94
C SER A 99 -35.42 -28.14 -94.75
N LEU A 100 -35.03 -28.76 -93.64
CA LEU A 100 -35.82 -28.78 -92.41
C LEU A 100 -35.36 -27.65 -91.48
N LYS A 101 -36.09 -26.53 -91.50
CA LYS A 101 -35.90 -25.41 -90.59
C LYS A 101 -36.49 -25.76 -89.22
N VAL A 102 -35.65 -25.67 -88.18
CA VAL A 102 -35.98 -25.91 -86.78
C VAL A 102 -35.88 -24.59 -86.03
N GLU A 103 -37.00 -24.13 -85.47
CA GLU A 103 -37.10 -22.94 -84.62
C GLU A 103 -36.97 -23.37 -83.15
N LEU A 104 -35.74 -23.33 -82.66
CA LEU A 104 -35.34 -23.89 -81.36
C LEU A 104 -36.04 -23.21 -80.17
N ALA A 105 -36.43 -21.94 -80.33
CA ALA A 105 -37.17 -21.19 -79.31
C ALA A 105 -38.61 -21.72 -79.08
N LYS A 106 -39.17 -22.47 -80.04
CA LYS A 106 -40.50 -23.09 -79.93
C LYS A 106 -40.46 -24.50 -79.36
N LEU A 107 -39.26 -25.06 -79.19
CA LEU A 107 -39.09 -26.37 -78.58
C LEU A 107 -39.06 -26.21 -77.04
N PRO A 108 -39.82 -27.03 -76.30
CA PRO A 108 -39.92 -26.86 -74.85
C PRO A 108 -38.71 -27.40 -74.08
N GLN A 109 -38.01 -28.42 -74.59
CA GLN A 109 -36.86 -29.03 -73.92
C GLN A 109 -35.90 -29.72 -74.91
N PRO A 110 -34.62 -29.98 -74.55
CA PRO A 110 -33.74 -30.82 -75.35
C PRO A 110 -34.24 -32.27 -75.41
N GLY A 111 -33.94 -32.98 -76.50
CA GLY A 111 -34.40 -34.36 -76.68
C GLY A 111 -34.37 -34.82 -78.13
N THR A 112 -34.88 -36.03 -78.36
CA THR A 112 -35.02 -36.60 -79.72
C THR A 112 -36.45 -36.42 -80.18
N TYR A 113 -36.64 -35.66 -81.26
CA TYR A 113 -37.95 -35.35 -81.82
C TYR A 113 -38.22 -36.23 -83.03
N ASP A 114 -39.30 -37.00 -82.99
CA ASP A 114 -39.79 -37.81 -84.11
C ASP A 114 -40.66 -36.94 -85.02
N VAL A 115 -40.09 -36.46 -86.14
CA VAL A 115 -40.74 -35.60 -87.12
C VAL A 115 -41.28 -36.43 -88.28
N GLN A 116 -42.60 -36.43 -88.48
CA GLN A 116 -43.25 -37.12 -89.60
C GLN A 116 -43.67 -36.13 -90.69
N LEU A 117 -43.05 -36.23 -91.87
CA LEU A 117 -43.35 -35.41 -93.05
C LEU A 117 -44.22 -36.17 -94.05
N SER A 118 -45.10 -35.47 -94.78
CA SER A 118 -45.75 -36.03 -95.97
C SER A 118 -45.01 -35.61 -97.22
N LEU A 119 -44.72 -36.59 -98.06
CA LEU A 119 -44.23 -36.41 -99.41
C LEU A 119 -45.34 -36.81 -100.38
N ARG A 120 -45.56 -36.03 -101.43
CA ARG A 120 -46.56 -36.29 -102.46
C ARG A 120 -45.92 -36.21 -103.83
N GLN A 121 -46.24 -37.16 -104.70
CA GLN A 121 -45.83 -37.14 -106.09
C GLN A 121 -47.01 -37.65 -106.95
N GLY A 122 -47.70 -36.73 -107.62
CA GLY A 122 -48.98 -37.05 -108.26
C GLY A 122 -50.05 -37.46 -107.25
N GLN A 123 -50.55 -38.70 -107.36
CA GLN A 123 -51.53 -39.28 -106.40
C GLN A 123 -50.87 -40.15 -105.31
N GLU A 124 -49.57 -40.42 -105.41
CA GLU A 124 -48.86 -41.22 -104.41
C GLU A 124 -48.45 -40.33 -103.24
N GLN A 125 -48.62 -40.85 -102.01
CA GLN A 125 -48.24 -40.16 -100.78
C GLN A 125 -47.40 -41.10 -99.90
N GLN A 126 -46.23 -40.64 -99.49
CA GLN A 126 -45.34 -41.35 -98.57
C GLN A 126 -45.17 -40.54 -97.28
N PHE A 127 -45.07 -41.23 -96.14
CA PHE A 127 -44.77 -40.59 -94.85
C PHE A 127 -43.33 -40.86 -94.43
N LEU A 128 -42.55 -39.80 -94.28
CA LEU A 128 -41.16 -39.87 -93.89
C LEU A 128 -41.03 -39.62 -92.38
N LYS A 129 -40.48 -40.60 -91.64
CA LYS A 129 -40.19 -40.45 -90.20
C LYS A 129 -38.71 -40.14 -90.00
N LEU A 130 -38.43 -39.00 -89.38
CA LEU A 130 -37.10 -38.48 -89.09
C LEU A 130 -36.96 -38.29 -87.57
N GLN A 131 -35.75 -38.48 -87.05
CA GLN A 131 -35.41 -38.22 -85.67
C GLN A 131 -34.45 -37.03 -85.60
N VAL A 132 -34.88 -35.94 -84.99
CA VAL A 132 -34.07 -34.74 -84.81
C VAL A 132 -33.59 -34.67 -83.35
N LEU A 133 -32.29 -34.90 -83.14
CA LEU A 133 -31.66 -34.81 -81.83
C LEU A 133 -31.26 -33.35 -81.55
N VAL A 134 -31.90 -32.77 -80.53
CA VAL A 134 -31.53 -31.48 -79.95
C VAL A 134 -30.71 -31.75 -78.68
N PRO A 135 -29.38 -31.52 -78.69
CA PRO A 135 -28.51 -31.82 -77.56
C PRO A 135 -28.86 -30.97 -76.35
N GLU A 136 -28.73 -31.54 -75.15
CA GLU A 136 -28.78 -30.80 -73.89
C GLU A 136 -27.56 -29.88 -73.74
N ALA A 137 -27.76 -28.72 -73.10
CA ALA A 137 -26.66 -27.91 -72.62
C ALA A 137 -26.17 -28.43 -71.26
N ARG A 138 -24.86 -28.32 -71.00
CA ARG A 138 -24.29 -28.67 -69.69
C ARG A 138 -23.55 -27.49 -69.11
N LEU A 139 -24.09 -26.90 -68.05
CA LEU A 139 -23.44 -25.80 -67.35
C LEU A 139 -22.51 -26.28 -66.25
N ARG A 140 -21.41 -25.56 -66.08
CA ARG A 140 -20.49 -25.71 -64.96
C ARG A 140 -20.21 -24.33 -64.35
N ALA A 141 -20.37 -24.23 -63.04
CA ALA A 141 -19.88 -23.08 -62.28
C ALA A 141 -18.35 -23.19 -62.13
N GLN A 142 -17.63 -22.12 -62.45
CA GLN A 142 -16.17 -22.10 -62.31
C GLN A 142 -15.73 -21.91 -60.85
N ALA A 143 -16.49 -21.12 -60.09
CA ALA A 143 -16.26 -20.88 -58.67
C ALA A 143 -17.58 -20.70 -57.92
N THR A 144 -17.57 -21.01 -56.63
CA THR A 144 -18.64 -20.68 -55.69
C THR A 144 -18.80 -19.15 -55.62
N PRO A 145 -20.01 -18.59 -55.81
CA PRO A 145 -20.23 -17.18 -55.56
C PRO A 145 -19.88 -16.81 -54.11
N LEU A 146 -18.99 -15.84 -53.94
CA LEU A 146 -18.56 -15.31 -52.65
C LEU A 146 -18.84 -13.82 -52.60
N VAL A 147 -19.74 -13.39 -51.70
CA VAL A 147 -19.92 -11.96 -51.40
C VAL A 147 -19.18 -11.61 -50.13
N GLU A 148 -18.29 -10.63 -50.21
CA GLU A 148 -17.78 -9.95 -49.02
C GLU A 148 -18.66 -8.74 -48.70
N ARG A 149 -19.18 -8.72 -47.48
CA ARG A 149 -19.97 -7.61 -46.93
C ARG A 149 -19.23 -7.04 -45.73
N VAL A 150 -18.94 -5.73 -45.77
CA VAL A 150 -18.32 -5.01 -44.66
C VAL A 150 -19.33 -4.07 -44.03
N ILE A 151 -19.63 -4.30 -42.75
CA ILE A 151 -20.44 -3.38 -41.94
C ILE A 151 -19.51 -2.31 -41.37
N GLY A 152 -19.69 -1.07 -41.84
CA GLY A 152 -18.98 0.10 -41.36
C GLY A 152 -19.31 0.45 -39.90
N LEU A 153 -18.53 1.39 -39.34
CA LEU A 153 -18.63 1.76 -37.92
C LEU A 153 -19.98 2.40 -37.55
N PHE A 154 -20.57 3.18 -38.47
CA PHE A 154 -21.80 3.96 -38.26
C PHE A 154 -22.97 3.46 -39.13
N ASN A 155 -23.19 2.14 -39.16
CA ASN A 155 -24.27 1.47 -39.91
C ASN A 155 -24.21 1.58 -41.45
N GLY A 156 -23.11 2.09 -42.02
CA GLY A 156 -22.84 1.98 -43.45
C GLY A 156 -22.64 0.51 -43.85
N ARG A 157 -23.22 0.08 -44.97
CA ARG A 157 -23.02 -1.27 -45.54
C ARG A 157 -22.28 -1.11 -46.86
N GLU A 158 -21.13 -1.74 -46.96
CA GLU A 158 -20.37 -1.81 -48.20
C GLU A 158 -20.37 -3.25 -48.68
N ASP A 159 -21.12 -3.49 -49.76
CA ASP A 159 -21.19 -4.79 -50.42
C ASP A 159 -20.27 -4.75 -51.64
N THR A 160 -19.27 -5.62 -51.67
CA THR A 160 -18.45 -5.78 -52.86
C THR A 160 -19.22 -6.63 -53.87
N PRO A 161 -19.63 -6.08 -55.04
CA PRO A 161 -20.34 -6.85 -56.05
C PRO A 161 -19.44 -7.98 -56.57
N GLY A 162 -20.02 -9.16 -56.75
CA GLY A 162 -19.32 -10.33 -57.28
C GLY A 162 -19.67 -10.62 -58.74
N LEU A 163 -18.80 -11.36 -59.42
CA LEU A 163 -19.03 -11.89 -60.76
C LEU A 163 -19.13 -13.41 -60.67
N PHE A 164 -20.22 -13.97 -61.19
CA PHE A 164 -20.48 -15.41 -61.19
C PHE A 164 -20.30 -15.96 -62.60
N THR A 165 -19.18 -16.63 -62.83
CA THR A 165 -18.83 -17.17 -64.14
C THR A 165 -19.40 -18.56 -64.34
N LEU A 166 -20.24 -18.70 -65.36
CA LEU A 166 -20.78 -19.96 -65.84
C LEU A 166 -20.15 -20.30 -67.18
N SER A 167 -19.80 -21.57 -67.38
CA SER A 167 -19.38 -22.08 -68.68
C SER A 167 -20.27 -23.20 -69.19
N GLU A 168 -20.55 -23.19 -70.48
CA GLU A 168 -21.20 -24.27 -71.21
C GLU A 168 -20.13 -25.29 -71.62
N THR A 169 -20.34 -26.56 -71.27
CA THR A 169 -19.33 -27.61 -71.39
C THR A 169 -19.67 -28.68 -72.42
N SER A 170 -20.90 -28.70 -72.96
CA SER A 170 -21.27 -29.65 -74.01
C SER A 170 -20.64 -29.32 -75.36
N GLY A 171 -20.39 -28.02 -75.63
CA GLY A 171 -19.92 -27.52 -76.92
C GLY A 171 -20.96 -27.62 -78.04
N ARG A 172 -22.18 -28.07 -77.73
CA ARG A 172 -23.20 -28.43 -78.72
C ARG A 172 -24.50 -27.64 -78.59
N SER A 173 -24.84 -27.19 -77.39
CA SER A 173 -26.01 -26.35 -77.15
C SER A 173 -25.67 -25.06 -76.45
N ARG A 174 -26.32 -23.96 -76.86
CA ARG A 174 -26.29 -22.68 -76.15
C ARG A 174 -27.30 -22.70 -75.01
N VAL A 175 -27.06 -21.89 -73.99
CA VAL A 175 -28.00 -21.65 -72.90
C VAL A 175 -28.64 -20.29 -73.10
N THR A 176 -29.97 -20.26 -73.09
CA THR A 176 -30.77 -19.03 -73.18
C THR A 176 -31.78 -18.98 -72.03
N ASN A 177 -32.34 -17.80 -71.79
CA ASN A 177 -33.40 -17.59 -70.77
C ASN A 177 -33.02 -18.16 -69.40
N LEU A 178 -31.75 -17.98 -69.01
CA LEU A 178 -31.25 -18.45 -67.73
C LEU A 178 -31.97 -17.72 -66.58
N SER A 179 -32.72 -18.47 -65.79
CA SER A 179 -33.37 -18.00 -64.57
C SER A 179 -32.61 -18.54 -63.37
N ILE A 180 -32.27 -17.66 -62.43
CA ILE A 180 -31.58 -18.05 -61.20
C ILE A 180 -32.57 -17.86 -60.05
N GLN A 181 -32.95 -18.96 -59.39
CA GLN A 181 -33.93 -18.95 -58.31
C GLN A 181 -33.29 -19.46 -57.01
N PRO A 182 -33.61 -18.86 -55.84
CA PRO A 182 -33.17 -19.40 -54.57
C PRO A 182 -33.95 -20.69 -54.24
N VAL A 183 -33.24 -21.77 -53.88
CA VAL A 183 -33.86 -23.06 -53.51
C VAL A 183 -34.14 -23.14 -52.02
N THR A 184 -33.14 -22.78 -51.22
CA THR A 184 -33.23 -22.78 -49.75
C THR A 184 -32.97 -21.37 -49.24
N ALA A 185 -33.65 -21.01 -48.16
CA ALA A 185 -33.24 -19.86 -47.36
C ALA A 185 -31.75 -20.03 -47.00
N ALA A 186 -30.99 -18.93 -47.04
CA ALA A 186 -29.62 -19.00 -46.56
C ALA A 186 -29.61 -19.34 -45.06
N THR A 187 -28.54 -19.99 -44.61
CA THR A 187 -28.36 -20.42 -43.23
C THR A 187 -27.05 -19.85 -42.69
N SER A 188 -27.06 -19.42 -41.44
CA SER A 188 -25.86 -19.05 -40.67
C SER A 188 -25.86 -19.88 -39.39
N GLY A 189 -24.95 -20.85 -39.32
CA GLY A 189 -25.07 -21.94 -38.33
C GLY A 189 -26.40 -22.67 -38.51
N ASP A 190 -27.19 -22.76 -37.43
CA ASP A 190 -28.50 -23.43 -37.41
C ASP A 190 -29.68 -22.48 -37.68
N THR A 191 -29.41 -21.20 -37.96
CA THR A 191 -30.46 -20.18 -38.15
C THR A 191 -30.72 -19.89 -39.63
N THR A 192 -31.97 -19.96 -40.05
CA THR A 192 -32.41 -19.52 -41.38
C THR A 192 -32.46 -18.00 -41.43
N ILE A 193 -31.89 -17.40 -42.48
CA ILE A 193 -31.82 -15.95 -42.68
C ILE A 193 -32.63 -15.53 -43.90
N THR A 194 -33.11 -14.28 -43.89
CA THR A 194 -33.94 -13.70 -44.95
C THR A 194 -33.15 -13.16 -46.14
N GLY A 195 -31.84 -13.03 -46.00
CA GLY A 195 -30.95 -12.56 -47.06
C GLY A 195 -30.86 -13.54 -48.23
N ASN A 196 -30.76 -12.99 -49.44
CA ASN A 196 -30.62 -13.74 -50.68
C ASN A 196 -29.59 -13.07 -51.61
N LEU A 197 -29.03 -13.84 -52.55
CA LEU A 197 -28.27 -13.25 -53.65
C LEU A 197 -29.24 -12.75 -54.72
N ARG A 198 -29.05 -11.49 -55.10
CA ARG A 198 -29.77 -10.87 -56.19
C ARG A 198 -28.82 -10.77 -57.38
N PHE A 199 -29.16 -11.49 -58.43
CA PHE A 199 -28.47 -11.44 -59.72
C PHE A 199 -29.06 -10.27 -60.51
N ASP A 200 -28.78 -9.06 -60.04
CA ASP A 200 -29.26 -7.83 -60.65
C ASP A 200 -28.42 -7.47 -61.88
N THR A 201 -29.04 -7.55 -63.05
CA THR A 201 -28.82 -6.55 -64.10
C THR A 201 -29.33 -5.21 -63.55
N VAL A 202 -28.53 -4.15 -63.71
CA VAL A 202 -28.73 -2.80 -63.13
C VAL A 202 -30.22 -2.39 -63.02
N PRO A 203 -30.69 -1.83 -61.88
CA PRO A 203 -32.08 -1.40 -61.72
C PRO A 203 -32.51 -0.47 -62.87
N GLY A 204 -33.54 -0.87 -63.61
CA GLY A 204 -34.08 -0.10 -64.75
C GLY A 204 -33.58 -0.52 -66.13
N THR A 205 -32.63 -1.46 -66.24
CA THR A 205 -32.30 -2.10 -67.53
C THR A 205 -33.13 -3.38 -67.70
N PRO A 206 -33.82 -3.57 -68.85
CA PRO A 206 -34.48 -4.84 -69.14
C PRO A 206 -33.45 -5.96 -69.09
N LEU A 207 -33.82 -7.12 -68.53
CA LEU A 207 -32.95 -8.30 -68.48
C LEU A 207 -32.42 -8.55 -69.88
N VAL A 208 -31.13 -8.27 -70.11
CA VAL A 208 -30.47 -8.79 -71.30
C VAL A 208 -30.49 -10.30 -71.09
N PRO A 209 -31.16 -11.07 -71.96
CA PRO A 209 -31.18 -12.51 -71.82
C PRO A 209 -29.73 -12.98 -71.84
N VAL A 210 -29.27 -13.59 -70.74
CA VAL A 210 -27.92 -14.14 -70.67
C VAL A 210 -27.86 -15.30 -71.66
N VAL A 211 -27.11 -15.10 -72.74
CA VAL A 211 -26.87 -16.13 -73.75
C VAL A 211 -25.45 -16.63 -73.58
N ILE A 212 -25.32 -17.92 -73.26
CA ILE A 212 -24.01 -18.59 -73.18
C ILE A 212 -23.87 -19.42 -74.46
N PRO A 213 -22.97 -19.05 -75.39
CA PRO A 213 -22.78 -19.81 -76.61
C PRO A 213 -22.23 -21.22 -76.31
N PRO A 214 -22.35 -22.19 -77.23
CA PRO A 214 -21.85 -23.54 -76.98
C PRO A 214 -20.33 -23.51 -76.76
N GLY A 215 -19.86 -24.11 -75.67
CA GLY A 215 -18.45 -24.06 -75.25
C GLY A 215 -17.99 -22.70 -74.69
N GLY A 216 -18.88 -21.71 -74.59
CA GLY A 216 -18.57 -20.37 -74.09
C GLY A 216 -18.78 -20.19 -72.59
N SER A 217 -18.52 -18.98 -72.11
CA SER A 217 -18.79 -18.57 -70.73
C SER A 217 -19.47 -17.21 -70.65
N ALA A 218 -20.19 -16.97 -69.56
CA ALA A 218 -20.75 -15.66 -69.24
C ALA A 218 -20.55 -15.33 -67.76
N ASP A 219 -20.26 -14.06 -67.50
CA ASP A 219 -20.15 -13.49 -66.16
C ASP A 219 -21.46 -12.85 -65.76
N ILE A 220 -22.05 -13.32 -64.67
CA ILE A 220 -23.33 -12.83 -64.16
C ILE A 220 -23.04 -12.00 -62.90
N PRO A 221 -23.25 -10.68 -62.94
CA PRO A 221 -23.07 -9.85 -61.75
C PRO A 221 -24.11 -10.22 -60.68
N TYR A 222 -23.67 -10.26 -59.42
CA TYR A 222 -24.54 -10.49 -58.28
C TYR A 222 -24.20 -9.57 -57.12
N LYS A 223 -25.23 -9.29 -56.31
CA LYS A 223 -25.12 -8.54 -55.06
C LYS A 223 -25.91 -9.26 -53.97
N ALA A 224 -25.46 -9.15 -52.73
CA ALA A 224 -26.26 -9.61 -51.59
C ALA A 224 -27.43 -8.65 -51.36
N SER A 225 -28.62 -9.18 -51.10
CA SER A 225 -29.83 -8.43 -50.74
C SER A 225 -30.41 -8.96 -49.44
N GLY A 226 -31.03 -8.07 -48.65
CA GLY A 226 -31.51 -8.40 -47.31
C GLY A 226 -30.42 -8.42 -46.23
N ASP A 227 -30.80 -8.88 -45.05
CA ASP A 227 -29.95 -8.89 -43.86
C ASP A 227 -29.20 -10.21 -43.73
N PHE A 228 -27.88 -10.10 -43.61
CA PHE A 228 -26.98 -11.21 -43.32
C PHE A 228 -26.32 -10.91 -41.96
N PRO A 229 -26.41 -11.80 -40.96
CA PRO A 229 -25.75 -11.60 -39.68
C PRO A 229 -24.23 -11.63 -39.86
N VAL A 230 -23.50 -11.06 -38.91
CA VAL A 230 -22.03 -11.12 -38.88
C VAL A 230 -21.57 -12.59 -38.81
N GLY A 231 -20.63 -12.95 -39.67
CA GLY A 231 -20.14 -14.32 -39.85
C GLY A 231 -20.30 -14.81 -41.29
N THR A 232 -20.33 -16.13 -41.45
CA THR A 232 -20.48 -16.79 -42.75
C THR A 232 -21.88 -17.36 -42.89
N ALA A 233 -22.60 -16.93 -43.92
CA ALA A 233 -23.87 -17.52 -44.32
C ALA A 233 -23.71 -18.30 -45.63
N LYS A 234 -24.40 -19.45 -45.73
CA LYS A 234 -24.40 -20.29 -46.93
C LYS A 234 -25.82 -20.47 -47.45
N GLY A 235 -26.00 -20.43 -48.75
CA GLY A 235 -27.28 -20.70 -49.39
C GLY A 235 -27.10 -21.44 -50.71
N THR A 236 -28.20 -21.86 -51.33
CA THR A 236 -28.17 -22.54 -52.64
C THR A 236 -29.10 -21.85 -53.63
N VAL A 237 -28.58 -21.60 -54.82
CA VAL A 237 -29.35 -21.12 -55.97
C VAL A 237 -29.43 -22.22 -57.01
N GLU A 238 -30.55 -22.28 -57.69
CA GLU A 238 -30.80 -23.20 -58.79
C GLU A 238 -30.90 -22.41 -60.09
N LEU A 239 -30.16 -22.88 -61.08
CA LEU A 239 -30.12 -22.32 -62.41
C LEU A 239 -31.04 -23.15 -63.30
N LEU A 240 -32.06 -22.48 -63.80
CA LEU A 240 -33.09 -23.03 -64.66
C LEU A 240 -32.91 -22.45 -66.07
N SER A 241 -32.93 -23.31 -67.07
CA SER A 241 -33.00 -22.90 -68.47
C SER A 241 -33.69 -24.01 -69.26
N PRO A 242 -34.50 -23.67 -70.30
CA PRO A 242 -35.15 -24.69 -71.12
C PRO A 242 -34.17 -25.64 -71.83
N GLN A 243 -32.89 -25.26 -71.95
CA GLN A 243 -31.85 -26.09 -72.58
C GLN A 243 -31.13 -27.02 -71.60
N LEU A 244 -31.44 -26.96 -70.30
CA LEU A 244 -30.87 -27.83 -69.27
C LEU A 244 -31.84 -28.98 -68.97
N GLN A 245 -31.37 -30.22 -69.04
CA GLN A 245 -32.19 -31.38 -68.65
C GLN A 245 -32.37 -31.45 -67.13
N THR A 246 -31.31 -31.15 -66.38
CA THR A 246 -31.32 -31.05 -64.92
C THR A 246 -30.93 -29.64 -64.50
N PRO A 247 -31.70 -28.99 -63.62
CA PRO A 247 -31.29 -27.73 -63.03
C PRO A 247 -29.89 -27.82 -62.39
N LEU A 248 -29.10 -26.77 -62.53
CA LEU A 248 -27.78 -26.71 -61.89
C LEU A 248 -27.92 -26.03 -60.52
N THR A 249 -27.72 -26.78 -59.44
CA THR A 249 -27.69 -26.21 -58.08
C THR A 249 -26.28 -25.76 -57.73
N VAL A 250 -26.14 -24.50 -57.29
CA VAL A 250 -24.87 -23.90 -56.90
C VAL A 250 -24.99 -23.32 -55.49
N THR A 251 -24.09 -23.75 -54.61
CA THR A 251 -23.97 -23.17 -53.27
C THR A 251 -23.28 -21.82 -53.36
N TYR A 252 -23.69 -20.83 -52.57
CA TYR A 252 -23.03 -19.55 -52.43
C TYR A 252 -22.66 -19.27 -50.96
N GLU A 253 -21.67 -18.41 -50.76
CA GLU A 253 -21.20 -18.00 -49.44
C GLU A 253 -21.25 -16.46 -49.32
N VAL A 254 -21.83 -15.95 -48.24
CA VAL A 254 -21.80 -14.53 -47.89
C VAL A 254 -21.02 -14.37 -46.60
N ARG A 255 -19.86 -13.70 -46.67
CA ARG A 255 -19.03 -13.37 -45.51
C ARG A 255 -19.31 -11.95 -45.09
N THR A 256 -20.01 -11.81 -43.96
CA THR A 256 -20.30 -10.51 -43.36
C THR A 256 -19.33 -10.27 -42.22
N ARG A 257 -18.46 -9.26 -42.36
CA ARG A 257 -17.54 -8.82 -41.31
C ARG A 257 -17.81 -7.38 -40.92
N ARG A 258 -17.50 -7.00 -39.69
CA ARG A 258 -17.44 -5.58 -39.32
C ARG A 258 -16.11 -4.97 -39.73
N THR A 259 -16.07 -3.66 -39.90
CA THR A 259 -14.82 -2.95 -40.20
C THR A 259 -13.76 -3.21 -39.13
N VAL A 260 -12.52 -3.39 -39.58
CA VAL A 260 -11.34 -3.60 -38.71
C VAL A 260 -11.12 -2.42 -37.76
N LEU A 261 -11.69 -1.23 -38.05
CA LEU A 261 -11.64 -0.06 -37.17
C LEU A 261 -12.27 -0.28 -35.78
N TRP A 262 -13.12 -1.31 -35.61
CA TRP A 262 -13.60 -1.71 -34.28
C TRP A 262 -12.48 -2.22 -33.37
N VAL A 263 -11.42 -2.82 -33.93
CA VAL A 263 -10.29 -3.36 -33.15
C VAL A 263 -9.58 -2.26 -32.35
N PRO A 264 -9.03 -1.19 -32.96
CA PRO A 264 -8.39 -0.12 -32.20
C PRO A 264 -9.34 0.58 -31.23
N LEU A 265 -10.62 0.75 -31.58
CA LEU A 265 -11.62 1.35 -30.69
C LEU A 265 -11.81 0.52 -29.40
N LEU A 266 -11.98 -0.80 -29.54
CA LEU A 266 -12.14 -1.71 -28.40
C LEU A 266 -10.86 -1.83 -27.57
N LEU A 267 -9.68 -1.79 -28.21
CA LEU A 267 -8.40 -1.74 -27.51
C LEU A 267 -8.27 -0.48 -26.66
N VAL A 268 -8.60 0.71 -27.20
CA VAL A 268 -8.59 1.96 -26.43
C VAL A 268 -9.57 1.88 -25.25
N LEU A 269 -10.77 1.35 -25.47
CA LEU A 269 -11.77 1.20 -24.41
C LEU A 269 -11.30 0.24 -23.31
N GLY A 270 -10.68 -0.89 -23.68
CA GLY A 270 -10.09 -1.85 -22.73
C GLY A 270 -8.96 -1.22 -21.91
N LEU A 271 -8.03 -0.52 -22.58
CA LEU A 271 -6.93 0.22 -21.94
C LEU A 271 -7.46 1.28 -20.97
N LEU A 272 -8.44 2.09 -21.38
CA LEU A 272 -9.02 3.14 -20.55
C LEU A 272 -9.73 2.58 -19.32
N THR A 273 -10.46 1.47 -19.49
CA THR A 273 -11.12 0.78 -18.38
C THR A 273 -10.10 0.20 -17.39
N GLY A 274 -9.03 -0.42 -17.90
CA GLY A 274 -7.91 -0.91 -17.08
C GLY A 274 -7.25 0.22 -16.27
N TYR A 275 -6.96 1.34 -16.93
CA TYR A 275 -6.35 2.51 -16.29
C TYR A 275 -7.24 3.10 -15.18
N LEU A 276 -8.54 3.27 -15.43
CA LEU A 276 -9.49 3.79 -14.45
C LEU A 276 -9.61 2.86 -13.24
N LEU A 277 -9.80 1.56 -13.49
CA LEU A 277 -9.90 0.56 -12.43
C LEU A 277 -8.64 0.57 -11.58
N ARG A 278 -7.46 0.67 -12.20
CA ARG A 278 -6.20 0.74 -11.46
C ARG A 278 -6.05 2.01 -10.64
N THR A 279 -6.39 3.16 -11.21
CA THR A 279 -6.32 4.45 -10.50
C THR A 279 -7.23 4.42 -9.27
N TRP A 280 -8.42 3.85 -9.43
CA TRP A 280 -9.36 3.65 -8.34
C TRP A 280 -8.85 2.66 -7.29
N LEU A 281 -8.30 1.51 -7.69
CA LEU A 281 -7.72 0.53 -6.75
C LEU A 281 -6.53 1.10 -5.97
N LYS A 282 -5.62 1.83 -6.64
CA LYS A 282 -4.50 2.50 -5.96
C LYS A 282 -4.99 3.50 -4.92
N TYR A 283 -5.98 4.32 -5.28
CA TYR A 283 -6.60 5.26 -4.35
C TYR A 283 -7.23 4.54 -3.15
N GLN A 284 -7.93 3.42 -3.35
CA GLN A 284 -8.52 2.62 -2.27
C GLN A 284 -7.45 1.99 -1.36
N VAL A 285 -6.34 1.49 -1.91
CA VAL A 285 -5.22 0.94 -1.13
C VAL A 285 -4.58 2.03 -0.27
N GLU A 286 -4.23 3.18 -0.86
CA GLU A 286 -3.66 4.31 -0.12
C GLU A 286 -4.60 4.81 0.98
N LEU A 287 -5.92 4.89 0.70
CA LEU A 287 -6.93 5.26 1.69
C LEU A 287 -6.95 4.28 2.87
N ASN A 288 -6.94 2.98 2.59
CA ASN A 288 -6.97 1.94 3.61
C ASN A 288 -5.67 1.90 4.42
N GLU A 289 -4.49 2.02 3.80
CA GLU A 289 -3.21 2.11 4.51
C GLU A 289 -3.19 3.27 5.50
N LYS A 290 -3.69 4.45 5.09
CA LYS A 290 -3.77 5.63 5.97
C LYS A 290 -4.79 5.46 7.10
N ARG A 291 -5.92 4.79 6.84
CA ARG A 291 -6.91 4.46 7.87
C ARG A 291 -6.36 3.46 8.89
N VAL A 292 -5.62 2.44 8.44
CA VAL A 292 -4.95 1.48 9.33
C VAL A 292 -3.91 2.19 10.20
N ALA A 293 -3.13 3.12 9.64
CA ALA A 293 -2.17 3.90 10.41
C ALA A 293 -2.86 4.79 11.46
N ALA A 294 -3.99 5.43 11.12
CA ALA A 294 -4.78 6.21 12.07
C ALA A 294 -5.35 5.34 13.20
N GLU A 295 -5.85 4.14 12.88
CA GLU A 295 -6.36 3.20 13.87
C GLU A 295 -5.24 2.66 14.77
N ALA A 296 -4.05 2.39 14.21
CA ALA A 296 -2.88 2.00 14.99
C ALA A 296 -2.47 3.09 16.00
N LEU A 297 -2.53 4.37 15.59
CA LEU A 297 -2.28 5.50 16.49
C LEU A 297 -3.35 5.58 17.60
N ARG A 298 -4.61 5.28 17.26
CA ARG A 298 -5.71 5.21 18.25
C ARG A 298 -5.47 4.12 19.29
N LEU A 299 -5.10 2.92 18.85
CA LEU A 299 -4.78 1.80 19.75
C LEU A 299 -3.60 2.15 20.66
N LYS A 300 -2.54 2.78 20.11
CA LYS A 300 -1.39 3.27 20.89
C LYS A 300 -1.81 4.31 21.94
N LEU A 301 -2.74 5.20 21.59
CA LEU A 301 -3.30 6.20 22.50
C LEU A 301 -4.12 5.54 23.63
N GLU A 302 -4.97 4.57 23.30
CA GLU A 302 -5.74 3.79 24.28
C GLU A 302 -4.83 2.97 25.23
N GLU A 303 -3.74 2.40 24.71
CA GLU A 303 -2.73 1.71 25.50
C GLU A 303 -2.01 2.65 26.48
N GLU A 304 -1.54 3.81 26.01
CA GLU A 304 -0.86 4.81 26.85
C GLU A 304 -1.79 5.35 27.95
N ARG A 305 -3.10 5.54 27.67
CA ARG A 305 -4.09 5.91 28.70
C ARG A 305 -4.19 4.88 29.82
N ARG A 306 -4.01 3.59 29.52
CA ARG A 306 -4.04 2.52 30.53
C ARG A 306 -2.74 2.43 31.31
N LEU A 307 -1.60 2.65 30.66
CA LEU A 307 -0.28 2.51 31.27
C LEU A 307 0.11 3.72 32.14
N ARG A 308 -0.44 4.92 31.85
CA ARG A 308 -0.03 6.17 32.51
C ARG A 308 -1.25 6.97 33.01
N PRO A 309 -1.79 6.67 34.21
CA PRO A 309 -2.95 7.36 34.77
C PRO A 309 -2.58 8.73 35.39
N ASP A 310 -1.88 9.58 34.63
CA ASP A 310 -1.55 10.96 35.02
C ASP A 310 -2.63 11.93 34.51
N PRO A 311 -3.28 12.71 35.38
CA PRO A 311 -4.43 13.54 34.98
C PRO A 311 -4.08 14.60 33.93
N LEU A 312 -2.89 15.21 34.01
CA LEU A 312 -2.46 16.21 33.03
C LEU A 312 -2.09 15.58 31.68
N TYR A 313 -1.47 14.39 31.69
CA TYR A 313 -1.20 13.65 30.46
C TYR A 313 -2.49 13.11 29.81
N LEU A 314 -3.43 12.61 30.60
CA LEU A 314 -4.73 12.17 30.10
C LEU A 314 -5.51 13.34 29.47
N ALA A 315 -5.41 14.55 30.02
CA ALA A 315 -5.98 15.75 29.41
C ALA A 315 -5.33 16.07 28.06
N SER A 316 -3.99 16.02 27.93
CA SER A 316 -3.33 16.26 26.64
C SER A 316 -3.61 15.15 25.62
N LEU A 317 -3.73 13.88 26.04
CA LEU A 317 -4.19 12.80 25.17
C LEU A 317 -5.65 12.95 24.72
N ALA A 318 -6.51 13.63 25.48
CA ALA A 318 -7.88 13.93 25.06
C ALA A 318 -7.92 14.95 23.91
N GLU A 319 -7.00 15.90 23.88
CA GLU A 319 -6.87 16.88 22.79
C GLU A 319 -6.40 16.23 21.46
N VAL A 320 -5.68 15.10 21.54
CA VAL A 320 -5.25 14.31 20.38
C VAL A 320 -6.39 13.45 19.82
N ASP A 321 -7.30 12.99 20.68
CA ASP A 321 -8.38 12.06 20.32
C ASP A 321 -9.44 12.71 19.41
N ALA A 322 -9.80 13.97 19.69
CA ALA A 322 -10.79 14.71 18.92
C ALA A 322 -10.46 14.82 17.40
N PRO A 323 -9.26 15.25 16.98
CA PRO A 323 -8.90 15.25 15.56
C PRO A 323 -8.72 13.83 15.00
N LEU A 324 -8.30 12.86 15.81
CA LEU A 324 -8.14 11.47 15.38
C LEU A 324 -9.49 10.85 14.95
N ALA A 325 -10.57 11.14 15.67
CA ALA A 325 -11.93 10.72 15.31
C ALA A 325 -12.38 11.31 13.95
N GLN A 326 -11.96 12.54 13.63
CA GLN A 326 -12.29 13.19 12.36
C GLN A 326 -11.57 12.54 11.16
N LEU A 327 -10.35 12.01 11.37
CA LEU A 327 -9.55 11.39 10.31
C LEU A 327 -10.28 10.24 9.58
N GLN A 328 -11.16 9.50 10.26
CA GLN A 328 -11.88 8.39 9.65
C GLN A 328 -12.79 8.81 8.48
N THR A 329 -13.21 10.08 8.46
CA THR A 329 -14.11 10.65 7.44
C THR A 329 -13.39 11.32 6.27
N LEU A 330 -12.07 11.54 6.39
CA LEU A 330 -11.28 12.24 5.39
C LEU A 330 -10.90 11.34 4.20
N ASP A 331 -10.62 11.99 3.08
CA ASP A 331 -10.04 11.35 1.89
C ASP A 331 -8.53 11.16 2.03
N VAL A 332 -7.89 10.54 1.03
CA VAL A 332 -6.43 10.28 1.04
C VAL A 332 -5.63 11.56 1.27
N LYS A 333 -6.04 12.68 0.67
CA LYS A 333 -5.34 13.95 0.79
C LYS A 333 -5.47 14.51 2.21
N GLY A 334 -6.68 14.59 2.75
CA GLY A 334 -6.92 15.05 4.12
C GLY A 334 -6.20 14.19 5.16
N LEU A 335 -6.21 12.86 5.00
CA LEU A 335 -5.45 11.94 5.84
C LEU A 335 -3.95 12.18 5.78
N SER A 336 -3.40 12.40 4.58
CA SER A 336 -1.96 12.63 4.40
C SER A 336 -1.47 13.93 5.04
N GLU A 337 -2.33 14.95 5.14
CA GLU A 337 -2.00 16.25 5.72
C GLU A 337 -2.20 16.28 7.24
N GLN A 338 -3.27 15.65 7.74
CA GLN A 338 -3.64 15.74 9.16
C GLN A 338 -3.03 14.63 10.03
N LEU A 339 -2.86 13.40 9.54
CA LEU A 339 -2.31 12.30 10.34
C LEU A 339 -0.93 12.62 10.94
N PRO A 340 0.04 13.20 10.20
CA PRO A 340 1.34 13.56 10.77
C PRO A 340 1.23 14.65 11.85
N GLN A 341 0.25 15.55 11.76
CA GLN A 341 0.04 16.59 12.77
C GLN A 341 -0.52 15.99 14.07
N VAL A 342 -1.43 15.03 13.97
CA VAL A 342 -1.97 14.30 15.13
C VAL A 342 -0.88 13.46 15.79
N GLU A 343 -0.06 12.77 14.99
CA GLU A 343 1.10 12.03 15.48
C GLU A 343 2.12 12.94 16.18
N GLN A 344 2.41 14.11 15.61
CA GLN A 344 3.29 15.10 16.25
C GLN A 344 2.73 15.60 17.58
N ARG A 345 1.42 15.85 17.70
CA ARG A 345 0.79 16.25 18.98
C ARG A 345 0.88 15.14 20.02
N PHE A 346 0.67 13.90 19.60
CA PHE A 346 0.84 12.73 20.48
C PHE A 346 2.27 12.62 21.03
N GLU A 347 3.29 12.70 20.16
CA GLU A 347 4.69 12.62 20.59
C GLU A 347 5.09 13.83 21.44
N ALA A 348 4.55 15.03 21.18
CA ALA A 348 4.76 16.20 22.03
C ALA A 348 4.18 16.01 23.45
N ALA A 349 2.95 15.50 23.56
CA ALA A 349 2.32 15.20 24.85
C ALA A 349 3.14 14.16 25.64
N ARG A 350 3.67 13.14 24.96
CA ARG A 350 4.53 12.12 25.56
C ARG A 350 5.84 12.72 26.07
N ALA A 351 6.52 13.51 25.25
CA ALA A 351 7.77 14.17 25.64
C ALA A 351 7.59 15.09 26.85
N GLU A 352 6.47 15.81 26.93
CA GLU A 352 6.13 16.63 28.08
C GLU A 352 5.91 15.81 29.35
N PHE A 353 5.21 14.67 29.26
CA PHE A 353 5.06 13.75 30.39
C PHE A 353 6.42 13.22 30.87
N ASP A 354 7.26 12.71 29.96
CA ASP A 354 8.57 12.13 30.29
C ASP A 354 9.48 13.19 30.96
N LYS A 355 9.41 14.44 30.50
CA LYS A 355 10.10 15.58 31.12
C LYS A 355 9.61 15.81 32.56
N ARG A 356 8.29 15.89 32.78
CA ARG A 356 7.72 16.08 34.13
C ARG A 356 8.08 14.92 35.06
N GLN A 357 8.09 13.70 34.55
CA GLN A 357 8.47 12.52 35.33
C GLN A 357 9.93 12.63 35.80
N THR A 358 10.83 12.98 34.90
CA THR A 358 12.26 13.17 35.21
C THR A 358 12.45 14.28 36.26
N GLU A 359 11.79 15.42 36.09
CA GLU A 359 11.87 16.53 37.05
C GLU A 359 11.33 16.13 38.44
N ALA A 360 10.21 15.42 38.50
CA ALA A 360 9.65 14.95 39.77
C ALA A 360 10.54 13.90 40.45
N GLN A 361 11.16 12.99 39.67
CA GLN A 361 12.12 12.01 40.18
C GLN A 361 13.37 12.68 40.75
N VAL A 362 13.92 13.68 40.06
CA VAL A 362 15.07 14.46 40.56
C VAL A 362 14.73 15.16 41.87
N ARG A 363 13.58 15.85 41.96
CA ARG A 363 13.15 16.50 43.20
C ARG A 363 12.94 15.51 44.35
N LEU A 364 12.34 14.35 44.07
CA LEU A 364 12.17 13.30 45.07
C LEU A 364 13.52 12.78 45.57
N ALA A 365 14.45 12.50 44.65
CA ALA A 365 15.79 12.02 44.99
C ALA A 365 16.58 13.06 45.82
N GLU A 366 16.51 14.34 45.46
CA GLU A 366 17.11 15.44 46.23
C GLU A 366 16.51 15.54 47.64
N ALA A 367 15.18 15.43 47.76
CA ALA A 367 14.51 15.43 49.05
C ALA A 367 14.92 14.21 49.90
N GLU A 368 14.91 13.01 49.33
CA GLU A 368 15.33 11.80 50.02
C GLU A 368 16.79 11.85 50.45
N GLN A 369 17.68 12.34 49.58
CA GLN A 369 19.09 12.55 49.90
C GLN A 369 19.23 13.52 51.07
N LEU A 370 18.55 14.66 51.02
CA LEU A 370 18.58 15.66 52.08
C LEU A 370 18.08 15.10 53.42
N LEU A 371 16.99 14.33 53.40
CA LEU A 371 16.45 13.70 54.59
C LEU A 371 17.30 12.51 55.07
N SER A 372 18.09 11.87 54.22
CA SER A 372 18.92 10.71 54.60
C SER A 372 20.19 11.07 55.36
N VAL A 373 20.67 12.31 55.25
CA VAL A 373 21.84 12.79 55.98
C VAL A 373 21.58 12.72 57.48
N ALA A 374 22.55 12.21 58.24
CA ALA A 374 22.49 12.08 59.69
C ALA A 374 22.72 13.43 60.39
N TRP A 375 21.77 14.35 60.26
CA TRP A 375 21.84 15.66 60.88
C TRP A 375 21.78 15.56 62.42
N SER A 376 22.76 16.13 63.11
CA SER A 376 22.65 16.39 64.55
C SER A 376 21.66 17.54 64.77
N LEU A 377 20.40 17.22 65.06
CA LEU A 377 19.32 18.20 65.25
C LEU A 377 18.59 17.97 66.59
N PRO A 378 17.89 18.97 67.13
CA PRO A 378 17.06 18.81 68.32
C PRO A 378 16.02 17.69 68.14
N ALA A 379 15.71 16.94 69.21
CA ALA A 379 14.83 15.76 69.14
C ALA A 379 13.48 16.05 68.45
N SER A 380 12.88 17.21 68.74
CA SER A 380 11.61 17.64 68.13
C SER A 380 11.68 17.79 66.61
N THR A 381 12.83 18.23 66.09
CA THR A 381 13.07 18.39 64.64
C THR A 381 13.45 17.06 63.98
N GLN A 382 14.15 16.17 64.69
CA GLN A 382 14.41 14.81 64.22
C GLN A 382 13.10 14.03 64.02
N GLU A 383 12.14 14.19 64.93
CA GLU A 383 10.80 13.61 64.78
C GLU A 383 10.08 14.13 63.53
N ALA A 384 10.13 15.45 63.27
CA ALA A 384 9.54 16.05 62.07
C ALA A 384 10.18 15.52 60.78
N MET A 385 11.52 15.38 60.77
CA MET A 385 12.27 14.79 59.66
C MET A 385 11.90 13.31 59.44
N GLY A 386 11.67 12.55 60.51
CA GLY A 386 11.20 11.15 60.44
C GLY A 386 9.83 11.03 59.78
N LYS A 387 8.85 11.84 60.23
CA LYS A 387 7.51 11.89 59.63
C LYS A 387 7.55 12.29 58.16
N ALA A 388 8.38 13.27 57.80
CA ALA A 388 8.55 13.67 56.41
C ALA A 388 9.16 12.55 55.56
N ARG A 389 10.15 11.81 56.06
CA ARG A 389 10.74 10.66 55.35
C ARG A 389 9.71 9.57 55.07
N GLU A 390 8.84 9.26 56.03
CA GLU A 390 7.73 8.32 55.82
C GLU A 390 6.72 8.85 54.79
N ALA A 391 6.41 10.15 54.85
CA ALA A 391 5.49 10.80 53.93
C ALA A 391 6.00 10.78 52.47
N LEU A 392 7.31 10.94 52.24
CA LEU A 392 7.92 10.84 50.89
C LEU A 392 7.67 9.48 50.23
N GLY A 393 7.51 8.41 51.02
CA GLY A 393 7.17 7.08 50.50
C GLY A 393 5.84 7.03 49.74
N ALA A 394 4.87 7.90 50.08
CA ALA A 394 3.62 8.03 49.33
C ALA A 394 3.84 8.67 47.95
N SER A 395 4.66 9.71 47.88
CA SER A 395 5.04 10.38 46.63
C SER A 395 5.82 9.44 45.69
N ARG A 396 6.70 8.60 46.26
CA ARG A 396 7.40 7.56 45.50
C ARG A 396 6.43 6.56 44.86
N LYS A 397 5.48 6.02 45.64
CA LYS A 397 4.46 5.09 45.12
C LYS A 397 3.62 5.70 44.00
N LEU A 398 3.30 6.99 44.07
CA LEU A 398 2.58 7.69 43.02
C LEU A 398 3.40 7.85 41.73
N LEU A 399 4.71 8.10 41.84
CA LEU A 399 5.61 8.10 40.68
C LEU A 399 5.76 6.71 40.05
N GLU A 400 5.85 5.66 40.88
CA GLU A 400 5.88 4.25 40.42
C GLU A 400 4.59 3.86 39.70
N SER A 401 3.44 4.42 40.09
CA SER A 401 2.17 4.24 39.40
C SER A 401 1.95 5.21 38.22
N ASN A 402 2.99 5.89 37.73
CA ASN A 402 2.95 6.87 36.64
C ASN A 402 1.97 8.04 36.84
N SER A 403 1.62 8.39 38.08
CA SER A 403 0.76 9.55 38.40
C SER A 403 1.60 10.77 38.77
N VAL A 404 2.35 11.28 37.79
CA VAL A 404 3.44 12.26 37.96
C VAL A 404 2.96 13.59 38.54
N ALA A 405 1.86 14.15 38.04
CA ALA A 405 1.31 15.42 38.50
C ALA A 405 0.86 15.35 39.96
N VAL A 406 0.19 14.26 40.33
CA VAL A 406 -0.27 14.04 41.70
C VAL A 406 0.92 13.84 42.62
N ALA A 407 1.93 13.07 42.18
CA ALA A 407 3.16 12.86 42.95
C ALA A 407 3.94 14.17 43.18
N ASP A 408 4.11 15.00 42.16
CA ASP A 408 4.83 16.27 42.28
C ASP A 408 4.07 17.27 43.17
N GLN A 409 2.74 17.33 43.06
CA GLN A 409 1.91 18.15 43.95
C GLN A 409 2.00 17.67 45.40
N GLN A 410 1.92 16.35 45.62
CA GLN A 410 2.05 15.74 46.94
C GLN A 410 3.43 16.03 47.54
N LEU A 411 4.50 15.82 46.77
CA LEU A 411 5.89 16.11 47.18
C LEU A 411 6.06 17.58 47.59
N LYS A 412 5.59 18.53 46.76
CA LYS A 412 5.65 19.96 47.08
C LYS A 412 4.90 20.30 48.37
N SER A 413 3.71 19.73 48.56
CA SER A 413 2.92 19.94 49.79
C SER A 413 3.62 19.39 51.03
N GLN A 414 4.24 18.22 50.94
CA GLN A 414 4.99 17.58 52.02
C GLN A 414 6.23 18.38 52.39
N LEU A 415 7.00 18.86 51.41
CA LEU A 415 8.17 19.69 51.64
C LEU A 415 7.81 21.05 52.23
N ALA A 416 6.69 21.65 51.81
CA ALA A 416 6.19 22.89 52.39
C ALA A 416 5.76 22.70 53.86
N SER A 417 5.06 21.59 54.17
CA SER A 417 4.69 21.23 55.54
C SER A 417 5.92 21.03 56.41
N LEU A 418 6.91 20.28 55.93
CA LEU A 418 8.18 20.07 56.63
C LEU A 418 8.89 21.40 56.88
N ALA A 419 8.97 22.27 55.88
CA ALA A 419 9.61 23.58 56.01
C ALA A 419 8.94 24.42 57.11
N GLN A 420 7.61 24.40 57.18
CA GLN A 420 6.85 25.10 58.21
C GLN A 420 7.10 24.51 59.61
N GLU A 421 7.03 23.19 59.75
CA GLU A 421 7.29 22.52 61.03
C GLU A 421 8.73 22.73 61.52
N LEU A 422 9.72 22.65 60.63
CA LEU A 422 11.13 22.93 60.96
C LEU A 422 11.31 24.38 61.39
N ARG A 423 10.69 25.33 60.68
CA ARG A 423 10.75 26.76 61.05
C ARG A 423 10.25 27.00 62.46
N GLU A 424 9.09 26.44 62.80
CA GLU A 424 8.50 26.58 64.13
C GLU A 424 9.40 25.96 65.20
N LYS A 425 9.75 24.67 65.04
CA LYS A 425 10.52 23.92 66.04
C LYS A 425 11.93 24.47 66.24
N LEU A 426 12.62 24.87 65.15
CA LEU A 426 13.95 25.47 65.23
C LEU A 426 13.90 26.89 65.81
N ARG A 427 12.85 27.67 65.56
CA ARG A 427 12.71 29.00 66.19
C ARG A 427 12.53 28.87 67.70
N THR A 428 11.72 27.91 68.15
CA THR A 428 11.56 27.61 69.58
C THR A 428 12.87 27.13 70.20
N TRP A 429 13.57 26.20 69.55
CA TRP A 429 14.87 25.71 70.02
C TRP A 429 15.92 26.83 70.08
N ARG A 430 16.08 27.61 69.00
CA ARG A 430 17.00 28.75 68.93
C ARG A 430 16.72 29.74 70.06
N GLY A 431 15.46 30.11 70.26
CA GLY A 431 15.08 31.03 71.33
C GLY A 431 15.39 30.49 72.73
N ALA A 432 15.23 29.18 72.95
CA ALA A 432 15.60 28.54 74.22
C ALA A 432 17.11 28.57 74.45
N VAL A 433 17.92 28.23 73.44
CA VAL A 433 19.39 28.26 73.52
C VAL A 433 19.90 29.69 73.67
N ASP A 434 19.44 30.65 72.87
CA ASP A 434 19.81 32.07 72.98
C ASP A 434 19.50 32.61 74.39
N THR A 435 18.35 32.25 74.97
CA THR A 435 17.99 32.65 76.34
C THR A 435 18.95 32.06 77.38
N GLN A 436 19.41 30.82 77.19
CA GLN A 436 20.39 30.18 78.07
C GLN A 436 21.76 30.87 77.92
N LEU A 437 22.21 31.13 76.70
CA LEU A 437 23.49 31.80 76.45
C LEU A 437 23.49 33.26 76.96
N ALA A 438 22.39 34.00 76.83
CA ALA A 438 22.30 35.35 77.40
C ALA A 438 22.48 35.35 78.93
N ARG A 439 21.97 34.31 79.63
CA ARG A 439 22.19 34.17 81.09
C ARG A 439 23.64 33.90 81.45
N PHE A 440 24.41 33.31 80.53
CA PHE A 440 25.84 33.12 80.68
C PHE A 440 26.57 34.47 80.58
N ASP A 441 26.21 35.30 79.59
CA ASP A 441 26.80 36.64 79.42
C ASP A 441 26.54 37.54 80.63
N ASP A 442 25.33 37.46 81.21
CA ASP A 442 24.94 38.23 82.41
C ASP A 442 25.66 37.78 83.70
N ALA A 443 26.15 36.54 83.74
CA ALA A 443 26.80 35.97 84.91
C ALA A 443 27.96 35.07 84.50
N PRO A 444 29.15 35.66 84.26
CA PRO A 444 30.29 34.89 83.80
C PRO A 444 30.64 33.81 84.83
N LEU A 445 31.16 32.69 84.36
CA LEU A 445 31.48 31.53 85.19
C LEU A 445 32.70 31.78 86.08
N PRO A 446 32.86 31.02 87.19
CA PRO A 446 34.04 31.09 88.05
C PRO A 446 35.29 30.48 87.39
N LEU A 447 35.61 30.88 86.15
CA LEU A 447 36.76 30.44 85.36
C LEU A 447 37.91 31.46 85.44
N ARG A 448 39.13 31.00 85.10
CA ARG A 448 40.28 31.88 84.88
C ARG A 448 40.01 32.79 83.69
N GLU A 449 40.61 33.98 83.66
CA GLU A 449 40.40 34.96 82.59
C GLU A 449 40.69 34.41 81.18
N GLU A 450 41.74 33.60 81.02
CA GLU A 450 42.10 32.96 79.75
C GLU A 450 41.07 31.91 79.29
N ASP A 451 40.59 31.08 80.22
CA ASP A 451 39.56 30.07 79.97
C ASP A 451 38.21 30.74 79.67
N GLN A 452 37.87 31.79 80.43
CA GLN A 452 36.68 32.62 80.24
C GLN A 452 36.69 33.28 78.85
N LYS A 453 37.84 33.80 78.40
CA LYS A 453 37.99 34.40 77.07
C LYS A 453 37.82 33.38 75.95
N THR A 454 38.42 32.19 76.11
CA THR A 454 38.29 31.10 75.13
C THR A 454 36.83 30.67 74.99
N LEU A 455 36.16 30.50 76.13
CA LEU A 455 34.76 30.12 76.19
C LEU A 455 33.83 31.22 75.66
N SER A 456 34.09 32.50 75.97
CA SER A 456 33.30 33.60 75.41
C SER A 456 33.40 33.64 73.88
N THR A 457 34.59 33.41 73.32
CA THR A 457 34.74 33.31 71.86
C THR A 457 33.97 32.12 71.27
N GLN A 458 33.95 30.97 71.96
CA GLN A 458 33.15 29.82 71.53
C GLN A 458 31.63 30.10 71.60
N ILE A 459 31.17 30.81 72.64
CA ILE A 459 29.77 31.20 72.82
C ILE A 459 29.36 32.26 71.79
N GLU A 460 30.25 33.19 71.46
CA GLU A 460 30.04 34.17 70.38
C GLU A 460 29.90 33.47 69.03
N HIS A 461 30.80 32.53 68.71
CA HIS A 461 30.67 31.70 67.51
C HIS A 461 29.37 30.89 67.47
N LEU A 462 28.91 30.37 68.63
CA LEU A 462 27.65 29.67 68.73
C LEU A 462 26.44 30.60 68.49
N HIS A 463 26.45 31.80 69.07
CA HIS A 463 25.43 32.82 68.79
C HIS A 463 25.39 33.18 67.30
N ASP A 464 26.54 33.37 66.68
CA ASP A 464 26.63 33.66 65.25
C ASP A 464 26.09 32.49 64.42
N ALA A 465 26.44 31.25 64.75
CA ALA A 465 25.89 30.06 64.09
C ALA A 465 24.36 29.97 64.23
N LEU A 466 23.80 30.26 65.42
CA LEU A 466 22.35 30.29 65.67
C LEU A 466 21.64 31.39 64.88
N ARG A 467 22.25 32.57 64.77
CA ARG A 467 21.71 33.72 63.99
C ARG A 467 21.75 33.47 62.50
N GLN A 468 22.76 32.74 62.01
CA GLN A 468 22.91 32.42 60.59
C GLN A 468 21.87 31.41 60.08
N ILE A 469 21.11 30.75 60.95
CA ILE A 469 20.03 29.83 60.52
C ILE A 469 18.92 30.64 59.83
N PRO A 470 18.65 30.45 58.52
CA PRO A 470 17.77 31.31 57.74
C PRO A 470 16.28 30.97 57.94
N LEU A 471 15.76 31.12 59.16
CA LEU A 471 14.37 30.78 59.51
C LEU A 471 13.34 31.78 58.97
N ASP A 472 13.76 33.02 58.71
CA ASP A 472 12.87 34.13 58.33
C ASP A 472 12.79 34.36 56.82
N ALA A 473 13.47 33.53 56.01
CA ALA A 473 13.36 33.55 54.55
C ALA A 473 11.94 33.17 54.11
N ALA A 474 11.40 33.89 53.10
CA ALA A 474 10.06 33.64 52.55
C ALA A 474 9.93 32.21 52.01
N GLN A 475 10.93 31.76 51.25
CA GLN A 475 11.09 30.38 50.84
C GLN A 475 12.23 29.76 51.63
N LEU A 476 11.93 28.71 52.38
CA LEU A 476 12.88 28.10 53.29
C LEU A 476 13.76 27.13 52.50
N GLU A 477 15.03 27.49 52.35
CA GLU A 477 16.06 26.61 51.79
C GLU A 477 16.38 25.50 52.79
N LEU A 478 15.66 24.38 52.71
CA LEU A 478 15.71 23.28 53.68
C LEU A 478 17.15 22.84 53.98
N ARG A 479 18.00 22.77 52.95
CA ARG A 479 19.41 22.41 53.10
C ARG A 479 20.20 23.40 53.97
N ALA A 480 20.02 24.69 53.73
CA ALA A 480 20.70 25.74 54.49
C ALA A 480 20.24 25.76 55.95
N VAL A 481 18.93 25.58 56.18
CA VAL A 481 18.36 25.51 57.53
C VAL A 481 18.86 24.28 58.30
N LEU A 482 18.86 23.10 57.68
CA LEU A 482 19.32 21.87 58.32
C LEU A 482 20.82 21.90 58.59
N SER A 483 21.64 22.43 57.67
CA SER A 483 23.08 22.60 57.88
C SER A 483 23.37 23.58 59.02
N GLY A 484 22.76 24.76 59.01
CA GLY A 484 22.99 25.75 60.06
C GLY A 484 22.56 25.24 61.45
N ALA A 485 21.43 24.55 61.53
CA ALA A 485 20.99 23.91 62.77
C ALA A 485 21.93 22.79 63.22
N HIS A 486 22.45 22.00 62.27
CA HIS A 486 23.43 20.95 62.54
C HIS A 486 24.74 21.49 63.09
N ASP A 487 25.28 22.54 62.45
CA ASP A 487 26.54 23.17 62.83
C ASP A 487 26.41 23.79 64.23
N ALA A 488 25.34 24.56 64.47
CA ALA A 488 25.07 25.16 65.78
C ALA A 488 24.90 24.11 66.88
N ARG A 489 24.16 23.02 66.63
CA ARG A 489 23.99 21.96 67.63
C ARG A 489 25.28 21.16 67.85
N THR A 490 26.09 20.95 66.83
CA THR A 490 27.38 20.26 66.97
C THR A 490 28.35 21.11 67.79
N MET A 491 28.36 22.43 67.58
CA MET A 491 29.08 23.36 68.46
C MET A 491 28.60 23.24 69.89
N LEU A 492 27.28 23.22 70.14
CA LEU A 492 26.71 23.04 71.48
C LEU A 492 27.14 21.72 72.14
N ILE A 493 27.10 20.60 71.41
CA ILE A 493 27.55 19.27 71.85
C ILE A 493 29.05 19.27 72.22
N ASN A 494 29.87 20.07 71.53
CA ASN A 494 31.30 20.15 71.82
C ASN A 494 31.60 21.12 72.97
N THR A 495 30.82 22.19 73.13
CA THR A 495 31.03 23.22 74.16
C THR A 495 30.61 22.74 75.56
N GLU A 496 29.49 22.01 75.67
CA GLU A 496 29.00 21.47 76.96
C GLU A 496 30.06 20.65 77.73
N PRO A 497 30.71 19.63 77.15
CA PRO A 497 31.66 18.80 77.90
C PRO A 497 32.94 19.56 78.22
N GLN A 498 33.37 20.49 77.35
CA GLN A 498 34.51 21.37 77.63
C GLN A 498 34.22 22.26 78.84
N LEU A 499 33.02 22.85 78.88
CA LEU A 499 32.57 23.67 79.98
C LEU A 499 32.53 22.91 81.30
N ARG A 500 31.92 21.72 81.28
CA ARG A 500 31.87 20.82 82.43
C ARG A 500 33.27 20.42 82.90
N ALA A 501 34.15 20.05 81.98
CA ALA A 501 35.52 19.65 82.30
C ALA A 501 36.34 20.80 82.92
N GLN A 502 36.18 22.03 82.41
CA GLN A 502 36.82 23.22 82.97
C GLN A 502 36.33 23.49 84.40
N LEU A 503 35.01 23.44 84.64
CA LEU A 503 34.43 23.66 85.97
C LEU A 503 34.86 22.56 86.96
N LEU A 504 34.83 21.29 86.54
CA LEU A 504 35.34 20.18 87.36
C LEU A 504 36.82 20.33 87.68
N ARG A 505 37.66 20.77 86.72
CA ARG A 505 39.09 21.01 86.96
C ARG A 505 39.30 22.04 88.07
N ILE A 506 38.48 23.08 88.15
CA ILE A 506 38.56 24.08 89.22
C ILE A 506 38.15 23.47 90.55
N LEU A 507 37.06 22.68 90.59
CA LEU A 507 36.59 22.03 91.81
C LEU A 507 37.60 21.02 92.35
N TYR A 508 38.15 20.16 91.49
CA TYR A 508 39.21 19.23 91.87
C TYR A 508 40.48 19.98 92.29
N GLY A 509 40.89 21.04 91.56
CA GLY A 509 42.05 21.83 91.95
C GLY A 509 41.92 22.49 93.33
N VAL A 510 40.74 23.03 93.67
CA VAL A 510 40.48 23.57 95.01
C VAL A 510 40.49 22.46 96.06
N ARG A 511 39.87 21.32 95.75
CA ARG A 511 39.87 20.14 96.63
C ARG A 511 41.29 19.65 96.92
N ASP A 512 42.11 19.44 95.90
CA ASP A 512 43.46 18.90 96.04
C ASP A 512 44.33 19.79 96.92
N VAL A 513 44.20 21.11 96.76
CA VAL A 513 44.91 22.09 97.59
C VAL A 513 44.46 22.02 99.05
N PHE A 514 43.15 21.95 99.31
CA PHE A 514 42.62 21.81 100.67
C PHE A 514 42.96 20.48 101.32
N ASP A 515 42.87 19.37 100.59
CA ASP A 515 43.23 18.04 101.06
C ASP A 515 44.72 17.99 101.43
N ALA A 516 45.61 18.54 100.60
CA ALA A 516 47.04 18.67 100.90
C ALA A 516 47.33 19.56 102.12
N GLY A 517 46.46 20.54 102.38
CA GLY A 517 46.54 21.43 103.55
C GLY A 517 45.88 20.90 104.82
N GLY A 518 45.19 19.76 104.77
CA GLY A 518 44.37 19.24 105.88
C GLY A 518 43.13 20.09 106.18
N VAL A 519 42.64 20.88 105.22
CA VAL A 519 41.50 21.79 105.38
C VAL A 519 40.20 21.05 105.02
N PRO A 520 39.21 20.95 105.92
CA PRO A 520 37.97 20.24 105.62
C PRO A 520 37.15 20.95 104.53
N LEU A 521 36.83 20.20 103.46
CA LEU A 521 36.18 20.65 102.23
C LEU A 521 34.78 21.25 102.42
N GLY A 522 34.06 20.87 103.49
CA GLY A 522 32.73 21.41 103.81
C GLY A 522 31.72 21.17 102.68
N GLY A 523 31.00 22.22 102.26
CA GLY A 523 29.98 22.16 101.19
C GLY A 523 30.55 21.86 99.79
N LEU A 524 31.87 21.90 99.61
CA LEU A 524 32.51 21.62 98.32
C LEU A 524 32.37 20.15 97.90
N GLU A 525 32.39 19.20 98.84
CA GLU A 525 32.27 17.76 98.52
C GLU A 525 30.88 17.43 97.95
N GLN A 526 29.84 18.08 98.47
CA GLN A 526 28.47 17.93 97.95
C GLN A 526 28.34 18.48 96.53
N GLU A 527 28.94 19.64 96.24
CA GLU A 527 28.98 20.16 94.87
C GLU A 527 29.77 19.22 93.96
N LEU A 528 30.95 18.76 94.35
CA LEU A 528 31.76 17.86 93.53
C LEU A 528 31.02 16.55 93.19
N GLN A 529 30.30 15.98 94.17
CA GLN A 529 29.44 14.83 93.92
C GLN A 529 28.32 15.15 92.92
N GLU A 530 27.67 16.32 93.04
CA GLU A 530 26.57 16.70 92.14
C GLU A 530 27.05 17.01 90.72
N TRP A 531 28.21 17.67 90.57
CA TRP A 531 28.81 18.01 89.27
C TRP A 531 29.43 16.81 88.53
N SER A 532 29.84 15.77 89.27
CA SER A 532 30.36 14.52 88.70
C SER A 532 29.28 13.54 88.23
N ARG A 533 28.02 13.75 88.63
CA ARG A 533 26.92 12.86 88.23
C ARG A 533 26.61 13.02 86.74
N PRO A 534 26.66 11.94 85.94
CA PRO A 534 26.16 11.98 84.58
C PRO A 534 24.65 12.26 84.62
N ARG A 535 24.20 13.19 83.78
CA ARG A 535 22.77 13.49 83.63
C ARG A 535 22.28 12.82 82.35
N ASN A 536 21.04 12.32 82.39
CA ASN A 536 20.39 11.71 81.23
C ASN A 536 19.47 12.74 80.55
N GLY A 537 20.02 13.92 80.24
CA GLY A 537 19.30 15.04 79.62
C GLY A 537 19.67 15.24 78.15
N THR A 538 19.00 16.17 77.48
CA THR A 538 19.51 16.69 76.21
C THR A 538 20.70 17.62 76.48
N VAL A 539 21.56 17.86 75.48
CA VAL A 539 22.70 18.79 75.66
C VAL A 539 22.21 20.19 76.04
N GLU A 540 21.02 20.57 75.57
CA GLU A 540 20.35 21.82 75.92
C GLU A 540 19.95 21.87 77.41
N ASP A 541 19.41 20.76 77.93
CA ASP A 541 19.08 20.65 79.36
C ASP A 541 20.34 20.66 80.24
N GLU A 542 21.42 20.03 79.76
CA GLU A 542 22.71 20.02 80.45
C GLU A 542 23.35 21.39 80.46
N LEU A 543 23.37 22.10 79.33
CA LEU A 543 23.86 23.48 79.28
C LEU A 543 23.06 24.38 80.23
N ALA A 544 21.73 24.30 80.20
CA ALA A 544 20.87 25.06 81.11
C ALA A 544 21.25 24.79 82.57
N TRP A 545 21.45 23.52 82.91
CA TRP A 545 21.82 23.11 84.24
C TRP A 545 23.20 23.63 84.66
N LEU A 546 24.21 23.52 83.78
CA LEU A 546 25.56 24.02 84.05
C LEU A 546 25.53 25.53 84.34
N ILE A 547 24.78 26.29 83.54
CA ILE A 547 24.62 27.74 83.70
C ILE A 547 23.90 28.05 85.01
N ASP A 548 22.75 27.44 85.27
CA ASP A 548 21.96 27.69 86.47
C ASP A 548 22.72 27.28 87.76
N ARG A 549 23.56 26.23 87.69
CA ARG A 549 24.32 25.73 88.84
C ARG A 549 25.62 26.48 89.10
N SER A 550 26.17 27.16 88.10
CA SER A 550 27.43 27.91 88.23
C SER A 550 27.39 29.03 89.28
N ARG A 551 26.26 29.73 89.43
CA ARG A 551 26.11 30.82 90.41
C ARG A 551 26.13 30.32 91.86
N PRO A 552 25.37 29.27 92.23
CA PRO A 552 25.57 28.58 93.50
C PRO A 552 27.02 28.15 93.71
N LEU A 553 27.67 27.60 92.68
CA LEU A 553 29.04 27.11 92.78
C LEU A 553 30.02 28.23 93.15
N GLU A 554 29.94 29.38 92.48
CA GLU A 554 30.78 30.54 92.81
C GLU A 554 30.56 31.00 94.26
N ARG A 555 29.31 31.02 94.72
CA ARG A 555 29.00 31.36 96.12
C ARG A 555 29.60 30.34 97.09
N VAL A 556 29.52 29.05 96.80
CA VAL A 556 30.13 28.00 97.64
C VAL A 556 31.66 28.16 97.65
N LEU A 557 32.29 28.37 96.48
CA LEU A 557 33.73 28.59 96.38
C LEU A 557 34.17 29.81 97.20
N LYS A 558 33.49 30.95 97.06
CA LYS A 558 33.76 32.16 97.86
C LYS A 558 33.52 31.93 99.36
N GLN A 559 32.44 31.26 99.74
CA GLN A 559 32.12 30.99 101.14
C GLN A 559 33.18 30.08 101.78
N VAL A 560 33.56 28.99 101.11
CA VAL A 560 34.51 28.03 101.65
C VAL A 560 35.91 28.64 101.75
N THR A 561 36.35 29.45 100.77
CA THR A 561 37.68 30.10 100.83
C THR A 561 37.71 31.29 101.79
N VAL A 562 36.73 32.20 101.73
CA VAL A 562 36.74 33.43 102.55
C VAL A 562 36.42 33.16 104.02
N ALA A 563 35.49 32.25 104.33
CA ALA A 563 35.19 31.91 105.73
C ALA A 563 36.41 31.34 106.47
N ARG A 564 37.40 30.82 105.74
CA ARG A 564 38.61 30.22 106.29
C ARG A 564 39.78 31.19 106.49
N LEU A 565 39.68 32.43 105.99
CA LEU A 565 40.69 33.47 106.15
C LEU A 565 40.60 34.22 107.49
N GLY A 566 39.55 34.00 108.29
CA GLY A 566 39.49 34.50 109.68
C GLY A 566 39.38 36.03 109.85
N GLY A 567 39.02 36.79 108.82
CA GLY A 567 38.90 38.25 108.89
C GLY A 567 38.41 38.87 107.57
N THR A 568 38.37 40.20 107.47
CA THR A 568 38.06 40.89 106.21
C THR A 568 39.17 40.61 105.18
N PRO A 569 38.85 40.19 103.94
CA PRO A 569 39.86 39.85 102.94
C PRO A 569 40.76 41.06 102.68
N ASP A 570 42.07 40.84 102.69
CA ASP A 570 43.09 41.82 102.33
C ASP A 570 43.17 41.99 100.81
N GLU A 571 43.96 42.97 100.35
CA GLU A 571 43.98 43.39 98.94
C GLU A 571 44.35 42.24 97.98
N ALA A 572 45.37 41.44 98.31
CA ALA A 572 45.76 40.28 97.51
C ALA A 572 44.65 39.20 97.43
N THR A 573 43.92 38.99 98.54
CA THR A 573 42.77 38.08 98.56
C THR A 573 41.63 38.61 97.69
N ARG A 574 41.33 39.92 97.77
CA ARG A 574 40.30 40.54 96.92
C ARG A 574 40.67 40.45 95.46
N GLU A 575 41.94 40.71 95.12
CA GLU A 575 42.44 40.57 93.76
C GLU A 575 42.27 39.14 93.23
N LEU A 576 42.59 38.10 94.01
CA LEU A 576 42.38 36.71 93.60
C LEU A 576 40.89 36.34 93.47
N ILE A 577 40.02 36.90 94.32
CA ILE A 577 38.56 36.72 94.22
C ILE A 577 38.01 37.41 92.96
N ASP A 578 38.44 38.64 92.71
CA ASP A 578 38.01 39.45 91.56
C ASP A 578 38.50 38.84 90.24
N GLN A 579 39.74 38.30 90.22
CA GLN A 579 40.31 37.52 89.12
C GLN A 579 39.79 36.07 89.06
N ARG A 580 38.93 35.65 90.01
CA ARG A 580 38.32 34.29 90.08
C ARG A 580 39.34 33.16 90.14
N ARG A 581 40.52 33.42 90.70
CA ARG A 581 41.62 32.48 90.85
C ARG A 581 41.43 31.59 92.09
N TYR A 582 40.35 30.83 92.12
CA TYR A 582 39.92 30.09 93.33
C TYR A 582 40.92 29.02 93.80
N VAL A 583 41.67 28.39 92.90
CA VAL A 583 42.73 27.44 93.26
C VAL A 583 43.89 28.15 93.97
N ASP A 584 44.30 29.31 93.46
CA ASP A 584 45.36 30.11 94.07
C ASP A 584 44.90 30.72 95.41
N LEU A 585 43.63 31.12 95.49
CA LEU A 585 42.99 31.57 96.72
C LEU A 585 42.94 30.44 97.76
N ALA A 586 42.63 29.20 97.36
CA ALA A 586 42.69 28.04 98.24
C ALA A 586 44.13 27.80 98.75
N ALA A 587 45.14 27.96 97.89
CA ALA A 587 46.53 27.80 98.28
C ALA A 587 46.96 28.87 99.29
N LEU A 588 46.51 30.12 99.12
CA LEU A 588 46.72 31.21 100.07
C LEU A 588 46.08 30.92 101.43
N VAL A 589 44.86 30.36 101.45
CA VAL A 589 44.17 29.92 102.69
C VAL A 589 44.99 28.87 103.42
N VAL A 590 45.45 27.83 102.71
CA VAL A 590 46.27 26.76 103.29
C VAL A 590 47.58 27.31 103.84
N GLN A 591 48.25 28.19 103.08
CA GLN A 591 49.51 28.82 103.50
C GLN A 591 49.33 29.65 104.79
N ARG A 592 48.24 30.42 104.91
CA ARG A 592 47.94 31.20 106.13
C ARG A 592 47.63 30.32 107.32
N GLN A 593 46.83 29.26 107.15
CA GLN A 593 46.53 28.33 108.23
C GLN A 593 47.78 27.57 108.71
N GLN A 594 48.68 27.20 107.79
CA GLN A 594 49.98 26.62 108.15
C GLN A 594 50.90 27.62 108.85
N ALA A 595 50.79 28.93 108.56
CA ALA A 595 51.55 29.98 109.23
C ALA A 595 51.04 30.31 110.65
N GLU A 596 49.73 30.14 110.90
CA GLU A 596 49.09 30.33 112.21
C GLU A 596 49.16 29.08 113.12
N ALA A 597 49.39 27.90 112.54
CA ALA A 597 49.62 26.70 113.32
C ALA A 597 50.90 26.86 114.19
N PRO A 598 50.83 26.63 115.52
CA PRO A 598 52.00 26.75 116.38
C PRO A 598 53.11 25.83 115.87
N ARG A 599 54.26 26.42 115.53
CA ARG A 599 55.44 25.74 114.98
C ARG A 599 55.89 24.60 115.90
N GLY A 600 55.40 23.40 115.63
CA GLY A 600 55.99 22.13 116.05
C GLY A 600 57.00 21.67 114.98
N SER A 601 58.18 21.26 115.46
CA SER A 601 59.40 20.89 114.72
C SER A 601 59.23 20.03 113.46
N PRO A 602 60.19 20.11 112.50
CA PRO A 602 60.10 19.47 111.20
C PRO A 602 60.53 17.99 111.26
N ILE A 603 59.84 17.13 110.50
CA ILE A 603 60.34 15.80 110.15
C ILE A 603 60.37 15.70 108.62
N LEU A 604 61.57 15.45 108.12
CA LEU A 604 61.96 15.10 106.76
C LEU A 604 61.42 13.71 106.39
N GLU A 605 60.94 13.54 105.16
CA GLU A 605 61.05 12.33 104.33
C GLU A 605 60.47 12.67 102.94
N SER A 606 61.31 13.02 101.96
CA SER A 606 61.88 12.12 100.94
C SER A 606 60.84 11.32 100.17
N PHE A 607 60.52 11.70 98.94
CA PHE A 607 60.24 10.77 97.83
C PHE A 607 60.38 11.52 96.51
N SER A 608 61.48 11.25 95.82
CA SER A 608 61.71 11.62 94.43
C SER A 608 61.87 10.32 93.64
N GLU A 609 60.85 9.94 92.89
CA GLU A 609 60.95 8.97 91.80
C GLU A 609 60.46 9.62 90.49
N PRO A 610 61.25 9.59 89.41
CA PRO A 610 60.80 10.01 88.09
C PRO A 610 60.04 8.90 87.38
N PHE A 611 58.81 9.22 86.96
CA PHE A 611 57.96 8.35 86.15
C PHE A 611 58.55 8.17 84.74
N SER A 612 58.66 6.91 84.31
CA SER A 612 59.10 6.50 82.98
C SER A 612 57.95 6.66 81.96
N ALA A 613 58.26 7.20 80.78
CA ALA A 613 57.35 7.20 79.63
C ALA A 613 57.41 5.85 78.89
N PRO A 614 56.28 5.24 78.51
CA PRO A 614 56.27 4.11 77.59
C PRO A 614 56.19 4.56 76.12
N HIS A 615 56.89 3.82 75.28
CA HIS A 615 56.74 3.75 73.83
C HIS A 615 55.29 3.52 73.42
N ASP A 616 54.89 4.10 72.27
CA ASP A 616 54.11 3.36 71.29
C ASP A 616 54.37 3.86 69.86
N THR A 617 54.60 2.87 69.00
CA THR A 617 54.67 2.97 67.53
C THR A 617 53.28 2.65 66.97
N PRO A 618 52.92 3.18 65.79
CA PRO A 618 51.99 2.50 64.90
C PRO A 618 52.64 2.02 63.58
N PRO A 619 52.10 0.94 62.98
CA PRO A 619 52.68 0.19 61.85
C PRO A 619 52.41 0.82 60.46
N PRO A 620 53.07 0.32 59.39
CA PRO A 620 52.91 0.84 58.04
C PRO A 620 51.56 0.47 57.41
N ALA A 621 50.92 1.45 56.78
CA ALA A 621 49.77 1.21 55.92
C ALA A 621 50.22 0.55 54.61
N ALA A 622 49.73 -0.67 54.40
CA ALA A 622 49.76 -1.37 53.12
C ALA A 622 48.71 -0.80 52.15
N GLY A 623 49.10 -0.84 50.88
CA GLY A 623 48.37 -0.71 49.62
C GLY A 623 46.85 -0.58 49.60
N MET A 624 46.39 0.25 48.66
CA MET A 624 45.43 -0.19 47.65
C MET A 624 45.56 0.67 46.39
N ALA A 625 46.00 0.05 45.29
CA ALA A 625 45.96 0.60 43.95
C ALA A 625 44.51 0.55 43.43
N LEU A 626 44.06 1.63 42.81
CA LEU A 626 42.78 1.68 42.11
C LEU A 626 42.86 0.91 40.77
N PRO A 627 41.76 0.27 40.35
CA PRO A 627 41.72 -0.59 39.17
C PRO A 627 41.72 0.21 37.86
N THR A 628 42.62 -0.17 36.95
CA THR A 628 42.56 0.14 35.53
C THR A 628 41.45 -0.69 34.87
N VAL A 629 40.47 0.00 34.28
CA VAL A 629 39.44 -0.61 33.42
C VAL A 629 39.91 -0.56 31.95
N PRO A 630 39.72 -1.63 31.16
CA PRO A 630 40.30 -1.78 29.83
C PRO A 630 39.44 -1.20 28.68
N ALA A 631 40.18 -0.64 27.70
CA ALA A 631 40.02 -0.62 26.25
C ALA A 631 38.64 -0.54 25.55
N ILE A 632 38.56 0.36 24.55
CA ILE A 632 37.96 0.04 23.24
C ILE A 632 38.88 0.61 22.12
N PRO A 633 39.40 -0.20 21.19
CA PRO A 633 40.21 0.26 20.06
C PRO A 633 39.34 0.84 18.93
N LEU A 634 39.81 1.95 18.35
CA LEU A 634 39.24 2.57 17.16
C LEU A 634 39.63 1.72 15.92
N VAL A 635 38.66 1.04 15.32
CA VAL A 635 38.83 0.34 14.04
C VAL A 635 38.85 1.39 12.91
N ARG A 636 40.02 1.63 12.32
CA ARG A 636 40.15 2.28 11.00
C ARG A 636 40.30 1.21 9.94
N PHE A 637 39.38 1.22 8.97
CA PHE A 637 39.41 0.33 7.82
C PHE A 637 40.53 0.69 6.84
N PRO A 638 41.11 -0.31 6.16
CA PRO A 638 42.21 -0.11 5.23
C PRO A 638 41.75 0.52 3.91
N GLU A 639 42.59 1.41 3.41
CA GLU A 639 42.57 1.89 2.03
C GLU A 639 42.69 0.70 1.06
N SER A 640 41.87 0.71 0.02
CA SER A 640 41.99 -0.20 -1.12
C SER A 640 41.51 0.52 -2.40
N PRO A 641 41.82 0.01 -3.59
CA PRO A 641 42.77 0.67 -4.48
C PRO A 641 42.07 1.37 -5.65
N ARG A 642 42.69 2.44 -6.12
CA ARG A 642 42.37 3.06 -7.41
C ARG A 642 42.74 2.11 -8.55
N GLY A 643 41.77 1.79 -9.41
CA GLY A 643 42.04 1.27 -10.75
C GLY A 643 40.84 0.59 -11.41
N LEU A 644 40.63 0.91 -12.69
CA LEU A 644 39.68 0.28 -13.65
C LEU A 644 38.24 0.82 -13.70
N LEU A 645 38.07 2.08 -14.08
CA LEU A 645 37.01 2.51 -15.02
C LEU A 645 37.63 3.52 -16.00
N GLY A 646 38.44 3.00 -16.91
CA GLY A 646 38.86 3.71 -18.12
C GLY A 646 37.80 3.56 -19.21
N ALA A 647 37.61 4.63 -19.96
CA ALA A 647 36.75 4.77 -21.14
C ALA A 647 35.24 4.92 -20.90
N LEU A 648 34.85 6.04 -20.28
CA LEU A 648 33.59 6.71 -20.59
C LEU A 648 33.85 7.75 -21.70
N PRO A 649 33.01 7.86 -22.75
CA PRO A 649 33.24 8.80 -23.85
C PRO A 649 33.18 10.24 -23.35
N GLU A 650 34.04 11.09 -23.88
CA GLU A 650 34.11 12.55 -23.64
C GLU A 650 32.77 13.29 -23.82
N ALA A 651 31.77 12.63 -24.39
CA ALA A 651 30.39 13.12 -24.51
C ALA A 651 29.62 13.12 -23.17
N LEU A 652 29.94 12.24 -22.21
CA LEU A 652 29.21 12.15 -20.93
C LEU A 652 29.73 13.16 -19.89
N SER A 653 31.03 13.50 -19.92
CA SER A 653 31.61 14.54 -19.06
C SER A 653 31.08 15.93 -19.44
N ARG A 654 30.95 16.24 -20.74
CA ARG A 654 30.37 17.51 -21.21
C ARG A 654 28.88 17.64 -20.90
N LEU A 655 28.16 16.54 -20.72
CA LEU A 655 26.74 16.53 -20.33
C LEU A 655 26.57 16.73 -18.81
N LEU A 656 27.47 16.19 -17.99
CA LEU A 656 27.51 16.43 -16.54
C LEU A 656 27.99 17.84 -16.17
N GLU A 657 28.85 18.45 -16.99
CA GLU A 657 29.36 19.81 -16.75
C GLU A 657 28.30 20.89 -17.09
N ARG A 658 27.37 20.61 -18.01
CA ARG A 658 26.20 21.47 -18.30
C ARG A 658 25.11 21.42 -17.23
N VAL A 659 25.07 20.35 -16.42
CA VAL A 659 24.15 20.22 -15.27
C VAL A 659 24.73 20.88 -14.01
N ARG A 660 26.01 21.27 -14.02
CA ARG A 660 26.70 21.86 -12.87
C ARG A 660 26.73 23.38 -12.84
N GLN A 661 26.01 24.06 -13.73
CA GLN A 661 25.74 25.49 -13.54
C GLN A 661 24.75 25.63 -12.37
N PRO A 662 25.12 26.33 -11.28
CA PRO A 662 24.18 26.61 -10.20
C PRO A 662 23.10 27.53 -10.77
N ALA A 663 21.96 26.93 -11.15
CA ALA A 663 20.74 27.70 -11.35
C ALA A 663 20.47 28.47 -10.05
N ALA A 664 20.19 29.76 -10.19
CA ALA A 664 19.85 30.64 -9.07
C ALA A 664 18.88 29.94 -8.10
N PRO A 665 18.99 30.16 -6.77
CA PRO A 665 18.20 29.46 -5.77
C PRO A 665 16.71 29.73 -5.99
N VAL A 666 16.07 28.85 -6.76
CA VAL A 666 14.62 28.79 -6.87
C VAL A 666 14.15 28.24 -5.53
N SER A 667 13.20 28.89 -4.88
CA SER A 667 12.73 28.44 -3.57
C SER A 667 12.34 26.95 -3.64
N PRO A 668 12.64 26.15 -2.60
CA PRO A 668 12.40 24.70 -2.63
C PRO A 668 10.94 24.35 -3.01
N ALA A 669 9.98 25.22 -2.67
CA ALA A 669 8.57 25.07 -3.07
C ALA A 669 8.34 25.10 -4.60
N VAL A 670 9.03 26.00 -5.32
CA VAL A 670 8.90 26.13 -6.78
C VAL A 670 9.69 25.02 -7.50
N GLY A 671 10.83 24.61 -6.94
CA GLY A 671 11.60 23.46 -7.42
C GLY A 671 10.81 22.15 -7.39
N HIS A 672 10.10 21.88 -6.29
CA HIS A 672 9.23 20.70 -6.17
C HIS A 672 8.05 20.72 -7.16
N ALA A 673 7.41 21.88 -7.37
CA ALA A 673 6.30 21.99 -8.30
C ALA A 673 6.71 21.74 -9.77
N LEU A 674 7.88 22.24 -10.18
CA LEU A 674 8.42 22.02 -11.52
C LEU A 674 8.91 20.58 -11.71
N ALA A 675 9.58 20.01 -10.72
CA ALA A 675 9.99 18.60 -10.74
C ALA A 675 8.77 17.66 -10.83
N PHE A 676 7.71 17.93 -10.07
CA PHE A 676 6.46 17.16 -10.11
C PHE A 676 5.78 17.23 -11.48
N LYS A 677 5.70 18.43 -12.09
CA LYS A 677 5.18 18.60 -13.46
C LYS A 677 6.01 17.83 -14.50
N ALA A 678 7.34 17.86 -14.37
CA ALA A 678 8.23 17.12 -15.28
C ALA A 678 8.04 15.60 -15.13
N LEU A 679 7.91 15.11 -13.88
CA LEU A 679 7.64 13.70 -13.58
C LEU A 679 6.28 13.24 -14.14
N LEU A 680 5.23 14.06 -13.97
CA LEU A 680 3.91 13.80 -14.55
C LEU A 680 3.96 13.73 -16.08
N ARG A 681 4.65 14.68 -16.74
CA ARG A 681 4.81 14.67 -18.19
C ARG A 681 5.58 13.44 -18.68
N ALA A 682 6.66 13.07 -18.00
CA ALA A 682 7.44 11.88 -18.34
C ALA A 682 6.61 10.61 -18.17
N ARG A 683 5.80 10.52 -17.10
CA ARG A 683 4.91 9.37 -16.86
C ARG A 683 3.81 9.29 -17.92
N ALA A 684 3.17 10.42 -18.25
CA ALA A 684 2.16 10.49 -19.30
C ALA A 684 2.73 10.13 -20.68
N ALA A 685 3.91 10.64 -21.03
CA ALA A 685 4.58 10.30 -22.29
C ALA A 685 4.91 8.80 -22.38
N ARG A 686 5.39 8.21 -21.28
CA ARG A 686 5.66 6.77 -21.20
C ARG A 686 4.40 5.94 -21.39
N THR A 687 3.30 6.27 -20.70
CA THR A 687 2.01 5.59 -20.84
C THR A 687 1.47 5.74 -22.27
N PHE A 688 1.64 6.91 -22.88
CA PHE A 688 1.21 7.15 -24.26
C PHE A 688 2.01 6.31 -25.27
N ILE A 689 3.34 6.25 -25.16
CA ILE A 689 4.19 5.42 -26.03
C ILE A 689 3.84 3.93 -25.87
N ALA A 690 3.68 3.46 -24.63
CA ALA A 690 3.27 2.08 -24.37
C ALA A 690 1.89 1.79 -24.96
N GLY A 691 0.92 2.69 -24.77
CA GLY A 691 -0.43 2.58 -25.34
C GLY A 691 -0.43 2.49 -26.87
N ILE A 692 0.40 3.29 -27.55
CA ILE A 692 0.57 3.19 -29.02
C ILE A 692 1.16 1.83 -29.42
N GLY A 693 2.18 1.35 -28.72
CA GLY A 693 2.79 0.05 -28.99
C GLY A 693 1.79 -1.10 -28.85
N ILE A 694 0.99 -1.08 -27.77
CA ILE A 694 -0.07 -2.06 -27.52
C ILE A 694 -1.15 -1.99 -28.60
N LEU A 695 -1.57 -0.79 -29.00
CA LEU A 695 -2.54 -0.59 -30.08
C LEU A 695 -2.03 -1.15 -31.41
N ALA A 696 -0.77 -0.92 -31.76
CA ALA A 696 -0.17 -1.41 -32.99
C ALA A 696 -0.10 -2.94 -33.02
N VAL A 697 0.41 -3.56 -31.94
CA VAL A 697 0.52 -5.02 -31.82
C VAL A 697 -0.87 -5.68 -31.79
N GLY A 698 -1.80 -5.15 -31.00
CA GLY A 698 -3.16 -5.66 -30.91
C GLY A 698 -3.89 -5.54 -32.25
N SER A 699 -3.78 -4.39 -32.92
CA SER A 699 -4.37 -4.21 -34.26
C SER A 699 -3.80 -5.23 -35.25
N PHE A 700 -2.50 -5.46 -35.25
CA PHE A 700 -1.86 -6.46 -36.12
C PHE A 700 -2.35 -7.89 -35.82
N LEU A 701 -2.41 -8.27 -34.54
CA LEU A 701 -2.82 -9.62 -34.12
C LEU A 701 -4.27 -9.96 -34.47
N PHE A 702 -5.17 -8.96 -34.40
CA PHE A 702 -6.60 -9.19 -34.61
C PHE A 702 -7.09 -8.82 -36.01
N ALA A 703 -6.43 -7.92 -36.75
CA ALA A 703 -6.94 -7.39 -38.03
C ALA A 703 -7.30 -8.46 -39.08
N GLU A 704 -6.48 -9.51 -39.21
CA GLU A 704 -6.71 -10.54 -40.23
C GLU A 704 -7.86 -11.49 -39.89
N LYS A 705 -8.08 -11.75 -38.59
CA LYS A 705 -9.06 -12.74 -38.11
C LYS A 705 -10.36 -12.11 -37.62
N PHE A 706 -10.41 -10.78 -37.51
CA PHE A 706 -11.55 -10.07 -36.95
C PHE A 706 -12.75 -10.14 -37.89
N THR A 707 -13.74 -10.93 -37.48
CA THR A 707 -15.05 -10.96 -38.15
C THR A 707 -16.02 -9.95 -37.51
N GLY A 708 -15.75 -9.54 -36.27
CA GLY A 708 -16.58 -8.60 -35.52
C GLY A 708 -17.78 -9.26 -34.85
N THR A 709 -17.69 -10.57 -34.59
CA THR A 709 -18.62 -11.27 -33.70
C THR A 709 -18.51 -10.73 -32.26
N ALA A 710 -19.53 -10.96 -31.44
CA ALA A 710 -19.48 -10.54 -30.03
C ALA A 710 -18.28 -11.15 -29.27
N GLN A 711 -17.91 -12.39 -29.62
CA GLN A 711 -16.75 -13.08 -29.07
C GLN A 711 -15.44 -12.40 -29.47
N ASP A 712 -15.28 -12.04 -30.75
CA ASP A 712 -14.10 -11.30 -31.21
C ASP A 712 -13.98 -9.95 -30.49
N MET A 713 -15.10 -9.23 -30.34
CA MET A 713 -15.11 -7.95 -29.65
C MET A 713 -14.69 -8.06 -28.18
N ALA A 714 -15.24 -9.05 -27.47
CA ALA A 714 -14.89 -9.31 -26.08
C ALA A 714 -13.41 -9.72 -25.95
N ALA A 715 -12.89 -10.56 -26.86
CA ALA A 715 -11.49 -10.96 -26.87
C ALA A 715 -10.54 -9.77 -27.05
N VAL A 716 -10.83 -8.88 -28.00
CA VAL A 716 -10.04 -7.65 -28.23
C VAL A 716 -10.08 -6.73 -27.00
N PHE A 717 -11.27 -6.53 -26.42
CA PHE A 717 -11.43 -5.70 -25.22
C PHE A 717 -10.65 -6.27 -24.03
N VAL A 718 -10.79 -7.57 -23.74
CA VAL A 718 -10.11 -8.25 -22.63
C VAL A 718 -8.60 -8.21 -22.83
N TRP A 719 -8.11 -8.37 -24.06
CA TRP A 719 -6.69 -8.24 -24.36
C TRP A 719 -6.16 -6.84 -24.05
N GLY A 720 -6.87 -5.79 -24.51
CA GLY A 720 -6.51 -4.40 -24.19
C GLY A 720 -6.52 -4.13 -22.67
N PHE A 721 -7.55 -4.62 -21.97
CA PHE A 721 -7.70 -4.48 -20.53
C PHE A 721 -6.59 -5.20 -19.73
N THR A 722 -6.29 -6.46 -20.08
CA THR A 722 -5.30 -7.28 -19.34
C THR A 722 -3.88 -6.80 -19.54
N ILE A 723 -3.54 -6.29 -20.74
CA ILE A 723 -2.20 -5.79 -20.99
C ILE A 723 -1.89 -4.56 -20.15
N ASP A 724 -2.83 -3.63 -19.96
CA ASP A 724 -2.62 -2.46 -19.09
C ASP A 724 -2.28 -2.88 -17.65
N VAL A 725 -2.92 -3.92 -17.14
CA VAL A 725 -2.66 -4.48 -15.80
C VAL A 725 -1.26 -5.11 -15.72
N SER A 726 -0.86 -5.86 -16.75
CA SER A 726 0.40 -6.62 -16.76
C SER A 726 1.64 -5.77 -17.01
N VAL A 727 1.57 -4.75 -17.88
CA VAL A 727 2.72 -3.93 -18.26
C VAL A 727 3.30 -3.20 -17.06
N ASP A 728 2.46 -2.67 -16.18
CA ASP A 728 2.97 -1.96 -15.01
C ASP A 728 3.45 -2.88 -13.89
N ALA A 729 2.89 -4.09 -13.75
CA ALA A 729 3.45 -5.10 -12.86
C ALA A 729 4.88 -5.49 -13.30
N LEU A 730 5.08 -5.67 -14.61
CA LEU A 730 6.41 -5.94 -15.18
C LEU A 730 7.36 -4.76 -14.97
N VAL A 731 6.89 -3.53 -15.17
CA VAL A 731 7.68 -2.31 -14.95
C VAL A 731 8.04 -2.12 -13.48
N ASP A 732 7.11 -2.35 -12.55
CA ASP A 732 7.38 -2.23 -11.12
C ASP A 732 8.42 -3.26 -10.68
N VAL A 733 8.33 -4.51 -11.18
CA VAL A 733 9.33 -5.56 -10.94
C VAL A 733 10.70 -5.18 -11.51
N LEU A 734 10.76 -4.72 -12.77
CA LEU A 734 12.02 -4.28 -13.40
C LEU A 734 12.64 -3.09 -12.68
N SER A 735 11.82 -2.13 -12.23
CA SER A 735 12.29 -0.95 -11.51
C SER A 735 12.81 -1.28 -10.11
N LYS A 736 12.21 -2.26 -9.42
CA LYS A 736 12.71 -2.77 -8.14
C LYS A 736 14.01 -3.55 -8.33
N GLY A 737 14.12 -4.39 -9.37
CA GLY A 737 15.35 -5.11 -9.70
C GLY A 737 16.52 -4.18 -10.03
N LEU A 738 16.29 -3.12 -10.82
CA LEU A 738 17.30 -2.11 -11.17
C LEU A 738 17.72 -1.20 -10.00
N LYS A 739 16.95 -1.12 -8.91
CA LYS A 739 17.35 -0.39 -7.69
C LYS A 739 18.14 -1.26 -6.72
N GLN A 740 18.03 -2.58 -6.84
CA GLN A 740 18.74 -3.54 -5.99
C GLN A 740 20.09 -3.97 -6.60
N ALA A 741 20.20 -3.94 -7.93
CA ALA A 741 21.47 -4.00 -8.66
C ALA A 741 22.14 -2.62 -8.71
#